data_AF-A0A9J7HUT0-F1
#
_entry.id   AF-A0A9J7HUT0-F1
#
_cell.length_a   1.000
_cell.length_b   1.000
_cell.length_c   1.000
_cell.angle_alpha   90.00
_cell.angle_beta   90.00
_cell.angle_gamma   90.00
#
_symmetry.space_group_name_H-M   'P 1'
#
loop_
_entity.id
_entity.type
_entity.pdbx_description
1 polymer ?
#
loop_
_entity_poly.entity_id
_entity_poly.type
_entity_poly.pdbx_seq_one_letter_code
_entity_poly.pdbx_strand_id
1 'polypeptide(L)'
;MSSRSFSHEHVAVSLALALIMMLTGRSEAQTQYYGKLIGSFPSSAGQGGVAGTVYAVDNNRLQIVGFSFDGSVTAQFRAGSTGSPSGNGGVLVPNEQGGTGPLGAYNNKKLVLALPEGTTLQDTVRWFAVWGQNSNLGHVTVPDNFDYPRQRNIGEFERRQHQVRSGDVTILNAKQFYIRNLHYDGLGPDAFFWAGQTDSPSSSGFKVPDHRGSSDEKLPRYTGQTITIVLPGDVTVYDIKWLSMWCILFRANFGEVFIPTDLNVPPMVEDVPVPPMPMMNCEELHRDMQVSWTLAGDNLDVELAGRVEDGDYMAFGISGCNDRVCMVGSDVTVAWYDGDTPRAVDYTLKAYSQCSGTSGVCPDDRVGGADNNVNITGRQVNGITRIRYSRPINTGDTTTDKVIDPSQNMYISWAIGPINPSGVAAKHHTRVEDQVRITFGRQASDMCEMIISAMPAPVTPWPTRKIKGDQVTNFTVRIGPTGGRRGFEAITGLPSWGIAYWLNGLLIPELELKRGWNYTFIVEGGDNPATPERYHPFYITDDPIGGYTQKTPAEKQQINVFAGVDERGMPTAAGRYCEYNNPNGDASETSETFAEYARTLQVDCRPGQSAQFTWTPDDNTPDLVYYHCFTHQYLGWKIHVVDEFTSGAVGVSAGTLTVMGALIAGALLLSYIDV
;
A
#
# COMPACT_ATOMS: atom_id res chain seq x y z
N MET A 1 -35.84 -10.08 78.16
CA MET A 1 -36.81 -9.31 77.35
C MET A 1 -36.02 -8.17 76.73
N SER A 2 -35.85 -7.97 75.43
CA SER A 2 -36.51 -8.48 74.23
C SER A 2 -35.48 -8.41 73.09
N SER A 3 -35.37 -9.47 72.29
CA SER A 3 -34.60 -9.49 71.06
C SER A 3 -35.23 -8.55 70.02
N ARG A 4 -34.47 -7.57 69.53
CA ARG A 4 -34.80 -6.90 68.26
C ARG A 4 -33.79 -7.39 67.22
N SER A 5 -34.25 -8.31 66.38
CA SER A 5 -33.58 -8.67 65.14
C SER A 5 -33.58 -7.44 64.23
N PHE A 6 -32.39 -6.89 63.99
CA PHE A 6 -32.20 -6.02 62.83
C PHE A 6 -32.24 -6.91 61.59
N SER A 7 -33.24 -6.70 60.74
CA SER A 7 -33.49 -7.50 59.55
C SER A 7 -32.36 -7.31 58.55
N HIS A 8 -31.60 -8.38 58.32
CA HIS A 8 -30.62 -8.49 57.24
C HIS A 8 -31.24 -8.28 55.84
N GLU A 9 -32.57 -8.30 55.71
CA GLU A 9 -33.30 -8.06 54.47
C GLU A 9 -33.16 -6.63 53.95
N HIS A 10 -33.10 -5.59 54.80
CA HIS A 10 -33.03 -4.22 54.29
C HIS A 10 -31.64 -3.85 53.72
N VAL A 11 -30.56 -4.40 54.30
CA VAL A 11 -29.20 -4.19 53.78
C VAL A 11 -28.98 -5.00 52.50
N ALA A 12 -29.52 -6.22 52.42
CA ALA A 12 -29.43 -7.05 51.22
C ALA A 12 -30.24 -6.47 50.05
N VAL A 13 -31.43 -5.90 50.29
CA VAL A 13 -32.24 -5.27 49.25
C VAL A 13 -31.60 -3.96 48.76
N SER A 14 -30.99 -3.15 49.65
CA SER A 14 -30.28 -1.93 49.23
C SER A 14 -28.98 -2.21 48.47
N LEU A 15 -28.23 -3.27 48.82
CA LEU A 15 -27.07 -3.71 48.04
C LEU A 15 -27.48 -4.33 46.70
N ALA A 16 -28.58 -5.08 46.65
CA ALA A 16 -29.11 -5.62 45.40
C ALA A 16 -29.64 -4.51 44.47
N LEU A 17 -30.29 -3.47 44.99
CA LEU A 17 -30.74 -2.33 44.18
C LEU A 17 -29.57 -1.48 43.66
N ALA A 18 -28.51 -1.30 44.45
CA ALA A 18 -27.29 -0.62 44.02
C ALA A 18 -26.51 -1.45 42.98
N LEU A 19 -26.48 -2.78 43.12
CA LEU A 19 -25.88 -3.69 42.15
C LEU A 19 -26.70 -3.76 40.86
N ILE A 20 -28.04 -3.72 40.94
CA ILE A 20 -28.93 -3.64 39.76
C ILE A 20 -28.78 -2.28 39.06
N MET A 21 -28.63 -1.16 39.78
CA MET A 21 -28.32 0.14 39.16
C MET A 21 -26.91 0.21 38.55
N MET A 22 -25.94 -0.54 39.07
CA MET A 22 -24.61 -0.70 38.45
C MET A 22 -24.61 -1.68 37.26
N LEU A 23 -25.51 -2.67 37.24
CA LEU A 23 -25.69 -3.63 36.14
C LEU A 23 -26.65 -3.15 35.04
N THR A 24 -27.48 -2.13 35.33
CA THR A 24 -28.24 -1.38 34.34
C THR A 24 -27.65 0.01 34.15
N GLY A 25 -26.32 0.14 34.26
CA GLY A 25 -25.62 1.20 33.55
C GLY A 25 -26.14 1.14 32.12
N ARG A 26 -27.04 2.07 31.78
CA ARG A 26 -27.52 2.23 30.42
C ARG A 26 -26.24 2.35 29.62
N SER A 27 -25.94 1.34 28.82
CA SER A 27 -25.21 1.58 27.59
C SER A 27 -26.06 2.64 26.90
N GLU A 28 -25.65 3.90 27.04
CA GLU A 28 -25.90 4.84 25.97
C GLU A 28 -25.33 4.11 24.76
N ALA A 29 -26.23 3.55 23.94
CA ALA A 29 -25.85 3.01 22.65
C ALA A 29 -25.23 4.19 21.93
N GLN A 30 -23.90 4.27 21.99
CA GLN A 30 -23.14 5.37 21.43
C GLN A 30 -23.44 5.34 19.94
N THR A 31 -24.14 6.37 19.47
CA THR A 31 -24.73 6.38 18.14
C THR A 31 -23.63 6.27 17.09
N GLN A 32 -23.63 5.18 16.34
CA GLN A 32 -22.75 4.97 15.20
C GLN A 32 -22.78 6.20 14.29
N TYR A 33 -21.60 6.74 13.96
CA TYR A 33 -21.51 7.92 13.09
C TYR A 33 -21.88 7.57 11.64
N TYR A 34 -22.83 8.31 11.08
CA TYR A 34 -23.43 8.05 9.76
C TYR A 34 -23.11 9.12 8.71
N GLY A 35 -22.24 10.08 9.03
CA GLY A 35 -21.88 11.19 8.16
C GLY A 35 -22.56 12.50 8.52
N LYS A 36 -22.46 13.50 7.64
CA LYS A 36 -23.05 14.82 7.87
C LYS A 36 -24.55 14.77 7.59
N LEU A 37 -25.38 15.09 8.58
CA LEU A 37 -26.84 15.11 8.42
C LEU A 37 -27.27 16.08 7.31
N ILE A 38 -28.10 15.59 6.39
CA ILE A 38 -28.80 16.42 5.39
C ILE A 38 -30.23 16.70 5.89
N GLY A 39 -30.96 15.64 6.28
CA GLY A 39 -32.32 15.76 6.78
C GLY A 39 -33.04 14.41 6.86
N SER A 40 -34.30 14.41 7.25
CA SER A 40 -35.14 13.21 7.30
C SER A 40 -36.33 13.35 6.37
N PHE A 41 -36.75 12.24 5.76
CA PHE A 41 -37.99 12.22 4.99
C PHE A 41 -39.19 12.55 5.89
N PRO A 42 -40.15 13.37 5.41
CA PRO A 42 -41.34 13.70 6.18
C PRO A 42 -42.17 12.43 6.40
N SER A 43 -42.34 12.04 7.65
CA SER A 43 -42.99 10.79 8.05
C SER A 43 -44.48 10.81 7.66
N SER A 44 -44.86 10.18 6.55
CA SER A 44 -46.27 9.99 6.19
C SER A 44 -46.66 8.53 6.40
N ALA A 45 -47.49 8.27 7.42
CA ALA A 45 -48.02 6.95 7.76
C ALA A 45 -49.17 6.50 6.83
N GLY A 46 -49.03 6.71 5.51
CA GLY A 46 -50.03 6.37 4.49
C GLY A 46 -49.46 5.50 3.36
N GLN A 47 -50.32 5.04 2.44
CA GLN A 47 -49.91 4.29 1.24
C GLN A 47 -48.89 5.08 0.41
N GLY A 48 -47.75 4.47 0.08
CA GLY A 48 -46.66 5.09 -0.68
C GLY A 48 -45.80 6.07 0.12
N GLY A 49 -45.93 6.06 1.46
CA GLY A 49 -45.11 6.89 2.35
C GLY A 49 -43.64 6.43 2.40
N VAL A 50 -42.73 7.38 2.62
CA VAL A 50 -41.30 7.11 2.78
C VAL A 50 -40.79 7.63 4.11
N ALA A 51 -39.91 6.87 4.74
CA ALA A 51 -39.24 7.25 5.98
C ALA A 51 -37.74 6.97 5.88
N GLY A 52 -36.96 7.62 6.74
CA GLY A 52 -35.52 7.47 6.82
C GLY A 52 -34.81 8.80 7.00
N THR A 53 -33.58 8.74 7.50
CA THR A 53 -32.72 9.92 7.68
C THR A 53 -31.54 9.86 6.72
N VAL A 54 -31.33 10.93 5.98
CA VAL A 54 -30.32 11.06 4.93
C VAL A 54 -29.12 11.82 5.46
N TYR A 55 -27.94 11.22 5.29
CA TYR A 55 -26.64 11.76 5.62
C TYR A 55 -25.78 11.82 4.35
N ALA A 56 -24.88 12.79 4.28
CA ALA A 56 -23.79 12.77 3.31
C ALA A 56 -22.66 11.88 3.82
N VAL A 57 -22.20 10.96 2.98
CA VAL A 57 -20.99 10.19 3.21
C VAL A 57 -19.78 11.01 2.77
N ASP A 58 -19.87 11.61 1.58
CA ASP A 58 -18.91 12.53 0.96
C ASP A 58 -19.63 13.37 -0.10
N ASN A 59 -18.91 13.99 -1.05
CA ASN A 59 -19.50 14.88 -2.06
C ASN A 59 -20.43 14.17 -3.06
N ASN A 60 -20.29 12.86 -3.24
CA ASN A 60 -21.04 12.11 -4.26
C ASN A 60 -21.77 10.88 -3.72
N ARG A 61 -21.75 10.63 -2.41
CA ARG A 61 -22.48 9.52 -1.79
C ARG A 61 -23.40 9.97 -0.67
N LEU A 62 -24.58 9.36 -0.65
CA LEU A 62 -25.59 9.52 0.39
C LEU A 62 -25.71 8.23 1.19
N GLN A 63 -25.99 8.35 2.48
CA GLN A 63 -26.38 7.23 3.34
C GLN A 63 -27.75 7.50 3.93
N ILE A 64 -28.65 6.53 3.83
CA ILE A 64 -30.00 6.60 4.39
C ILE A 64 -30.11 5.58 5.51
N VAL A 65 -30.39 6.05 6.73
CA VAL A 65 -30.58 5.19 7.90
C VAL A 65 -32.09 5.05 8.17
N GLY A 66 -32.54 3.80 8.30
CA GLY A 66 -33.94 3.47 8.56
C GLY A 66 -34.87 3.72 7.38
N PHE A 67 -34.35 3.57 6.16
CA PHE A 67 -35.14 3.72 4.94
C PHE A 67 -36.30 2.71 4.91
N SER A 68 -37.51 3.22 4.79
CA SER A 68 -38.72 2.41 4.70
C SER A 68 -39.61 2.93 3.59
N PHE A 69 -40.10 2.02 2.75
CA PHE A 69 -40.99 2.28 1.64
C PHE A 69 -41.85 1.02 1.41
N ASP A 70 -43.17 1.16 1.37
CA ASP A 70 -44.08 0.02 1.34
C ASP A 70 -44.18 -0.69 -0.03
N GLY A 71 -43.64 -0.08 -1.09
CA GLY A 71 -43.70 -0.61 -2.46
C GLY A 71 -45.09 -0.59 -3.07
N SER A 72 -46.06 0.13 -2.49
CA SER A 72 -47.45 0.15 -2.98
C SER A 72 -47.63 0.94 -4.28
N VAL A 73 -46.61 1.70 -4.68
CA VAL A 73 -46.56 2.51 -5.90
C VAL A 73 -45.20 2.35 -6.59
N THR A 74 -45.15 2.57 -7.90
CA THR A 74 -43.87 2.66 -8.63
C THR A 74 -43.13 3.91 -8.22
N ALA A 75 -41.91 3.76 -7.68
CA ALA A 75 -41.07 4.87 -7.24
C ALA A 75 -39.60 4.69 -7.64
N GLN A 76 -38.83 5.78 -7.68
CA GLN A 76 -37.40 5.82 -8.00
C GLN A 76 -36.69 6.87 -7.13
N PHE A 77 -35.39 6.72 -6.89
CA PHE A 77 -34.59 7.79 -6.29
C PHE A 77 -34.24 8.86 -7.32
N ARG A 78 -34.30 10.13 -6.91
CA ARG A 78 -33.96 11.28 -7.75
C ARG A 78 -33.19 12.35 -6.97
N ALA A 79 -32.30 13.05 -7.67
CA ALA A 79 -31.61 14.23 -7.15
C ALA A 79 -31.68 15.37 -8.16
N GLY A 80 -31.79 16.63 -7.71
CA GLY A 80 -31.89 17.75 -8.63
C GLY A 80 -31.33 19.06 -8.10
N SER A 81 -31.10 19.99 -9.04
CA SER A 81 -30.44 21.28 -8.84
C SER A 81 -31.39 22.46 -8.61
N THR A 82 -32.68 22.27 -8.85
CA THR A 82 -33.71 23.29 -8.63
C THR A 82 -33.95 23.52 -7.13
N GLY A 83 -34.50 24.67 -6.74
CA GLY A 83 -34.81 24.96 -5.33
C GLY A 83 -35.89 24.06 -4.71
N SER A 84 -36.58 23.23 -5.49
CA SER A 84 -37.53 22.23 -5.01
C SER A 84 -37.68 21.08 -6.02
N PRO A 85 -38.06 19.86 -5.58
CA PRO A 85 -38.33 18.73 -6.45
C PRO A 85 -39.43 19.01 -7.49
N SER A 86 -39.23 18.58 -8.74
CA SER A 86 -40.26 18.65 -9.80
C SER A 86 -40.25 17.40 -10.67
N GLY A 87 -41.41 17.02 -11.24
CA GLY A 87 -41.56 15.75 -11.96
C GLY A 87 -40.74 15.62 -13.24
N ASN A 88 -40.35 16.74 -13.84
CA ASN A 88 -39.46 16.80 -15.01
C ASN A 88 -38.03 17.27 -14.64
N GLY A 89 -37.76 17.52 -13.35
CA GLY A 89 -36.49 18.03 -12.86
C GLY A 89 -35.70 16.96 -12.10
N GLY A 90 -34.38 16.95 -12.29
CA GLY A 90 -33.47 16.05 -11.59
C GLY A 90 -33.12 14.76 -12.35
N VAL A 91 -32.03 14.14 -11.91
CA VAL A 91 -31.47 12.90 -12.46
C VAL A 91 -31.91 11.69 -11.64
N LEU A 92 -31.97 10.53 -12.28
CA LEU A 92 -32.22 9.25 -11.59
C LEU A 92 -30.99 8.87 -10.78
N VAL A 93 -31.18 8.59 -9.49
CA VAL A 93 -30.12 8.08 -8.61
C VAL A 93 -30.24 6.56 -8.55
N PRO A 94 -29.16 5.80 -8.83
CA PRO A 94 -29.17 4.35 -8.68
C PRO A 94 -29.48 3.93 -7.24
N ASN A 95 -30.17 2.80 -7.09
CA ASN A 95 -30.35 2.13 -5.80
C ASN A 95 -29.03 1.49 -5.31
N GLU A 96 -29.07 0.79 -4.17
CA GLU A 96 -27.90 0.13 -3.58
C GLU A 96 -27.31 -1.00 -4.44
N GLN A 97 -28.01 -1.43 -5.50
CA GLN A 97 -27.56 -2.42 -6.48
C GLN A 97 -27.10 -1.76 -7.80
N GLY A 98 -27.08 -0.42 -7.87
CA GLY A 98 -26.71 0.33 -9.07
C GLY A 98 -27.81 0.40 -10.15
N GLY A 99 -29.01 -0.10 -9.88
CA GLY A 99 -30.16 -0.03 -10.79
C GLY A 99 -30.96 1.26 -10.63
N THR A 100 -31.47 1.82 -11.73
CA THR A 100 -32.38 2.99 -11.72
C THR A 100 -33.84 2.60 -11.95
N GLY A 101 -34.16 1.30 -11.98
CA GLY A 101 -35.51 0.79 -12.14
C GLY A 101 -36.44 1.09 -10.95
N PRO A 102 -37.72 0.69 -11.02
CA PRO A 102 -38.66 0.82 -9.90
C PRO A 102 -38.12 0.21 -8.60
N LEU A 103 -38.28 0.94 -7.51
CA LEU A 103 -37.94 0.50 -6.16
C LEU A 103 -38.89 -0.60 -5.69
N GLY A 104 -38.34 -1.64 -5.07
CA GLY A 104 -39.10 -2.61 -4.30
C GLY A 104 -39.49 -2.08 -2.91
N ALA A 105 -40.10 -2.93 -2.09
CA ALA A 105 -40.40 -2.58 -0.71
C ALA A 105 -39.13 -2.60 0.17
N TYR A 106 -38.97 -1.58 1.02
CA TYR A 106 -37.91 -1.45 2.01
C TYR A 106 -38.52 -1.37 3.41
N ASN A 107 -37.91 -2.07 4.37
CA ASN A 107 -38.30 -2.01 5.77
C ASN A 107 -37.08 -1.75 6.65
N ASN A 108 -37.00 -0.54 7.21
CA ASN A 108 -35.96 -0.07 8.12
C ASN A 108 -34.53 -0.41 7.66
N LYS A 109 -34.24 -0.17 6.38
CA LYS A 109 -32.95 -0.51 5.76
C LYS A 109 -31.94 0.62 5.89
N LYS A 110 -30.67 0.26 6.04
CA LYS A 110 -29.54 1.17 5.85
C LYS A 110 -29.13 1.08 4.38
N LEU A 111 -29.19 2.19 3.66
CA LEU A 111 -28.78 2.28 2.26
C LEU A 111 -27.58 3.20 2.15
N VAL A 112 -26.69 2.90 1.21
CA VAL A 112 -25.68 3.84 0.73
C VAL A 112 -25.88 3.94 -0.78
N LEU A 113 -25.93 5.15 -1.31
CA LEU A 113 -26.27 5.43 -2.70
C LEU A 113 -25.18 6.33 -3.30
N ALA A 114 -24.74 6.01 -4.51
CA ALA A 114 -23.86 6.89 -5.29
C ALA A 114 -24.72 7.84 -6.14
N LEU A 115 -24.38 9.12 -6.10
CA LEU A 115 -24.94 10.11 -7.02
C LEU A 115 -24.42 9.83 -8.45
N PRO A 116 -25.25 10.05 -9.47
CA PRO A 116 -24.83 9.90 -10.87
C PRO A 116 -23.60 10.74 -11.22
N GLU A 117 -22.88 10.31 -12.25
CA GLU A 117 -21.73 11.04 -12.78
C GLU A 117 -22.11 12.49 -13.13
N GLY A 118 -21.21 13.43 -12.83
CA GLY A 118 -21.46 14.86 -13.01
C GLY A 118 -22.41 15.48 -11.97
N THR A 119 -22.87 14.72 -10.97
CA THR A 119 -23.68 15.26 -9.86
C THR A 119 -22.96 15.17 -8.51
N THR A 120 -22.89 16.30 -7.82
CA THR A 120 -22.24 16.52 -6.53
C THR A 120 -23.15 17.27 -5.55
N LEU A 121 -23.00 17.01 -4.26
CA LEU A 121 -23.70 17.72 -3.17
C LEU A 121 -23.28 19.19 -3.07
N GLN A 122 -22.03 19.49 -3.41
CA GLN A 122 -21.51 20.85 -3.38
C GLN A 122 -22.14 21.74 -4.47
N ASP A 123 -22.15 21.26 -5.72
CA ASP A 123 -22.34 22.11 -6.88
C ASP A 123 -23.73 21.97 -7.51
N THR A 124 -24.24 20.74 -7.58
CA THR A 124 -25.39 20.43 -8.45
C THR A 124 -26.63 19.96 -7.69
N VAL A 125 -26.50 19.30 -6.54
CA VAL A 125 -27.65 18.71 -5.84
C VAL A 125 -28.15 19.67 -4.77
N ARG A 126 -29.41 20.07 -4.89
CA ARG A 126 -30.15 20.89 -3.91
C ARG A 126 -31.22 20.10 -3.18
N TRP A 127 -31.66 18.96 -3.72
CA TRP A 127 -32.58 18.05 -3.05
C TRP A 127 -32.34 16.61 -3.48
N PHE A 128 -32.69 15.68 -2.59
CA PHE A 128 -32.77 14.24 -2.86
C PHE A 128 -34.17 13.75 -2.50
N ALA A 129 -34.81 13.00 -3.39
CA ALA A 129 -36.21 12.61 -3.27
C ALA A 129 -36.44 11.14 -3.63
N VAL A 130 -37.50 10.57 -3.03
CA VAL A 130 -38.17 9.40 -3.56
C VAL A 130 -39.35 9.88 -4.39
N TRP A 131 -39.32 9.59 -5.68
CA TRP A 131 -40.26 10.10 -6.65
C TRP A 131 -41.16 8.98 -7.17
N GLY A 132 -42.47 9.13 -7.01
CA GLY A 132 -43.48 8.24 -7.58
C GLY A 132 -43.83 8.64 -9.01
N GLN A 133 -44.68 7.86 -9.70
CA GLN A 133 -44.99 8.08 -11.11
C GLN A 133 -45.40 9.53 -11.47
N ASN A 134 -46.15 10.22 -10.60
CA ASN A 134 -46.60 11.61 -10.81
C ASN A 134 -46.50 12.49 -9.57
N SER A 135 -45.77 12.08 -8.53
CA SER A 135 -45.76 12.78 -7.25
C SER A 135 -44.44 12.62 -6.49
N ASN A 136 -44.11 13.64 -5.70
CA ASN A 136 -43.04 13.55 -4.70
C ASN A 136 -43.55 12.75 -3.50
N LEU A 137 -42.96 11.59 -3.20
CA LEU A 137 -43.34 10.77 -2.05
C LEU A 137 -42.66 11.27 -0.77
N GLY A 138 -41.47 11.87 -0.91
CA GLY A 138 -40.74 12.52 0.16
C GLY A 138 -39.36 12.98 -0.33
N HIS A 139 -38.86 14.08 0.22
CA HIS A 139 -37.55 14.61 -0.11
C HIS A 139 -36.84 15.21 1.09
N VAL A 140 -35.53 15.38 0.94
CA VAL A 140 -34.68 16.21 1.80
C VAL A 140 -34.05 17.31 0.95
N THR A 141 -33.83 18.47 1.56
CA THR A 141 -33.14 19.60 0.92
C THR A 141 -31.71 19.65 1.40
N VAL A 142 -30.76 19.78 0.49
CA VAL A 142 -29.35 19.99 0.80
C VAL A 142 -29.17 21.47 1.16
N PRO A 143 -28.65 21.79 2.36
CA PRO A 143 -28.39 23.18 2.75
C PRO A 143 -27.48 23.91 1.75
N ASP A 144 -27.64 25.23 1.64
CA ASP A 144 -26.68 26.06 0.90
C ASP A 144 -25.30 26.01 1.57
N ASN A 145 -24.23 26.03 0.77
CA ASN A 145 -22.84 25.90 1.23
C ASN A 145 -22.59 24.68 2.12
N PHE A 146 -23.20 23.54 1.77
CA PHE A 146 -23.08 22.31 2.53
C PHE A 146 -21.62 21.83 2.63
N ASP A 147 -21.08 21.86 3.85
CA ASP A 147 -19.77 21.30 4.16
C ASP A 147 -19.90 19.78 4.29
N TYR A 148 -19.69 19.08 3.18
CA TYR A 148 -19.73 17.62 3.13
C TYR A 148 -18.48 16.99 3.77
N PRO A 149 -18.57 15.74 4.26
CA PRO A 149 -17.43 15.08 4.85
C PRO A 149 -16.35 14.73 3.83
N ARG A 150 -15.09 14.97 4.17
CA ARG A 150 -13.93 14.70 3.30
C ARG A 150 -12.75 14.18 4.10
N GLN A 151 -11.87 13.44 3.44
CA GLN A 151 -10.65 12.94 4.08
C GLN A 151 -9.84 14.10 4.66
N ARG A 152 -9.13 13.84 5.76
CA ARG A 152 -8.36 14.87 6.48
C ARG A 152 -6.94 14.40 6.71
N ASN A 153 -5.98 15.06 6.05
CA ASN A 153 -4.56 14.97 6.40
C ASN A 153 -4.33 15.62 7.78
N ILE A 154 -3.62 14.92 8.67
CA ILE A 154 -3.31 15.34 10.05
C ILE A 154 -1.80 15.46 10.31
N GLY A 155 -0.98 15.52 9.26
CA GLY A 155 0.48 15.65 9.33
C GLY A 155 1.21 14.31 9.31
N GLU A 156 2.50 14.32 9.66
CA GLU A 156 3.33 13.11 9.80
C GLU A 156 3.49 12.70 11.26
N PHE A 157 3.83 11.43 11.52
CA PHE A 157 4.24 11.01 12.86
C PHE A 157 5.44 11.82 13.34
N GLU A 158 5.33 12.39 14.53
CA GLU A 158 6.44 13.09 15.17
C GLU A 158 7.62 12.13 15.42
N ARG A 159 8.82 12.58 15.04
CA ARG A 159 10.04 11.78 15.15
C ARG A 159 10.55 11.81 16.58
N ARG A 160 10.27 10.76 17.37
CA ARG A 160 10.76 10.65 18.75
C ARG A 160 11.91 9.65 18.86
N GLN A 161 11.61 8.37 18.69
CA GLN A 161 12.56 7.27 18.92
C GLN A 161 12.36 6.18 17.87
N HIS A 162 13.29 5.21 17.85
CA HIS A 162 13.19 4.02 17.00
C HIS A 162 13.02 4.30 15.49
N GLN A 163 13.55 5.44 15.05
CA GLN A 163 13.46 5.91 13.67
C GLN A 163 12.02 6.01 13.13
N VAL A 164 11.05 6.21 14.03
CA VAL A 164 9.66 6.48 13.61
C VAL A 164 9.63 7.77 12.81
N ARG A 165 9.18 7.64 11.57
CA ARG A 165 8.81 8.74 10.67
C ARG A 165 7.82 8.22 9.66
N SER A 166 6.98 9.09 9.11
CA SER A 166 6.07 8.77 8.03
C SER A 166 6.02 9.93 7.04
N GLY A 167 5.36 9.71 5.90
CA GLY A 167 4.72 10.79 5.18
C GLY A 167 3.40 11.17 5.87
N ASP A 168 2.48 11.74 5.09
CA ASP A 168 1.18 12.16 5.62
C ASP A 168 0.39 10.98 6.21
N VAL A 169 -0.21 11.26 7.36
CA VAL A 169 -1.26 10.47 7.97
C VAL A 169 -2.59 11.12 7.62
N THR A 170 -3.47 10.37 6.95
CA THR A 170 -4.78 10.84 6.50
C THR A 170 -5.88 10.03 7.17
N ILE A 171 -6.81 10.72 7.82
CA ILE A 171 -8.09 10.14 8.25
C ILE A 171 -8.96 9.95 7.01
N LEU A 172 -9.13 8.69 6.59
CA LEU A 172 -9.94 8.35 5.41
C LEU A 172 -11.43 8.45 5.71
N ASN A 173 -11.81 8.00 6.91
CA ASN A 173 -13.17 8.04 7.44
C ASN A 173 -13.12 7.96 8.96
N ALA A 174 -14.28 7.85 9.60
CA ALA A 174 -14.42 7.84 11.04
C ALA A 174 -13.63 6.73 11.76
N LYS A 175 -13.07 5.72 11.08
CA LYS A 175 -12.32 4.63 11.71
C LYS A 175 -10.96 4.32 11.09
N GLN A 176 -10.70 4.78 9.86
CA GLN A 176 -9.51 4.37 9.11
C GLN A 176 -8.48 5.50 9.04
N PHE A 177 -7.22 5.14 9.32
CA PHE A 177 -6.05 5.96 9.09
C PHE A 177 -5.22 5.38 7.95
N TYR A 178 -4.89 6.22 6.97
CA TYR A 178 -3.92 5.95 5.91
C TYR A 178 -2.60 6.58 6.27
N ILE A 179 -1.53 5.81 6.37
CA ILE A 179 -0.22 6.25 6.84
C ILE A 179 0.77 6.00 5.70
N ARG A 180 1.23 7.07 5.04
CA ARG A 180 2.19 6.95 3.94
C ARG A 180 3.62 6.76 4.46
N ASN A 181 4.45 6.04 3.70
CA ASN A 181 5.91 6.03 3.86
C ASN A 181 6.41 5.76 5.30
N LEU A 182 5.75 4.84 6.02
CA LEU A 182 6.02 4.57 7.43
C LEU A 182 7.39 3.90 7.59
N HIS A 183 8.17 4.39 8.54
CA HIS A 183 9.45 3.84 8.94
C HIS A 183 9.47 3.60 10.45
N TYR A 184 10.09 2.50 10.87
CA TYR A 184 10.29 2.12 12.27
C TYR A 184 11.32 1.00 12.32
N ASP A 185 12.31 1.08 13.20
CA ASP A 185 13.46 0.16 13.21
C ASP A 185 13.13 -1.29 13.62
N GLY A 186 11.97 -1.54 14.23
CA GLY A 186 11.51 -2.85 14.70
C GLY A 186 12.12 -3.30 16.03
N LEU A 187 12.93 -2.46 16.69
CA LEU A 187 13.71 -2.82 17.88
C LEU A 187 12.94 -2.66 19.20
N GLY A 188 11.74 -2.08 19.16
CA GLY A 188 10.87 -2.03 20.34
C GLY A 188 10.47 -3.44 20.76
N PRO A 189 10.62 -3.81 22.04
CA PRO A 189 10.30 -5.16 22.49
C PRO A 189 8.80 -5.43 22.55
N ASP A 190 7.97 -4.38 22.68
CA ASP A 190 6.54 -4.48 22.96
C ASP A 190 5.78 -3.29 22.37
N ALA A 191 6.01 -3.01 21.07
CA ALA A 191 5.53 -1.83 20.36
C ALA A 191 4.21 -2.11 19.61
N PHE A 192 3.24 -1.20 19.70
CA PHE A 192 1.92 -1.29 19.05
C PHE A 192 1.47 0.06 18.50
N PHE A 193 0.54 0.06 17.55
CA PHE A 193 -0.27 1.26 17.35
C PHE A 193 -1.17 1.43 18.57
N TRP A 194 -1.31 2.69 18.99
CA TRP A 194 -1.88 3.04 20.28
C TRP A 194 -2.65 4.35 20.15
N ALA A 195 -3.83 4.44 20.76
CA ALA A 195 -4.64 5.65 20.72
C ALA A 195 -5.25 5.95 22.08
N GLY A 196 -5.63 7.21 22.33
CA GLY A 196 -6.21 7.59 23.61
C GLY A 196 -6.82 8.99 23.65
N GLN A 197 -7.42 9.32 24.79
CA GLN A 197 -8.25 10.51 25.01
C GLN A 197 -7.59 11.62 25.83
N THR A 198 -6.38 11.35 26.35
CA THR A 198 -5.57 12.33 27.08
C THR A 198 -5.01 13.39 26.14
N ASP A 199 -4.57 14.54 26.66
CA ASP A 199 -3.98 15.60 25.83
C ASP A 199 -2.60 15.24 25.24
N SER A 200 -2.01 14.12 25.66
CA SER A 200 -0.76 13.58 25.12
C SER A 200 -0.74 12.04 25.21
N PRO A 201 0.04 11.35 24.33
CA PRO A 201 0.24 9.91 24.41
C PRO A 201 0.63 9.43 25.79
N SER A 202 -0.06 8.39 26.29
CA SER A 202 0.16 7.87 27.63
C SER A 202 -0.22 6.39 27.76
N SER A 203 0.13 5.79 28.90
CA SER A 203 -0.19 4.39 29.21
C SER A 203 -1.69 4.11 29.39
N SER A 204 -2.55 5.14 29.43
CA SER A 204 -4.00 4.96 29.53
C SER A 204 -4.69 4.80 28.17
N GLY A 205 -3.93 4.77 27.07
CA GLY A 205 -4.48 4.47 25.75
C GLY A 205 -4.85 2.99 25.58
N PHE A 206 -5.17 2.62 24.34
CA PHE A 206 -5.54 1.26 23.95
C PHE A 206 -4.87 0.87 22.63
N LYS A 207 -4.71 -0.44 22.40
CA LYS A 207 -4.14 -0.97 21.16
C LYS A 207 -5.04 -0.69 19.97
N VAL A 208 -4.45 -0.20 18.89
CA VAL A 208 -5.07 -0.17 17.56
C VAL A 208 -4.47 -1.34 16.76
N PRO A 209 -5.31 -2.19 16.14
CA PRO A 209 -4.81 -3.23 15.25
C PRO A 209 -3.93 -2.62 14.15
N ASP A 210 -2.84 -3.30 13.83
CA ASP A 210 -2.04 -2.92 12.68
C ASP A 210 -2.75 -3.26 11.35
N HIS A 211 -2.07 -3.01 10.24
CA HIS A 211 -2.63 -3.26 8.91
C HIS A 211 -2.89 -4.75 8.62
N ARG A 212 -2.37 -5.67 9.45
CA ARG A 212 -2.68 -7.11 9.41
C ARG A 212 -3.95 -7.43 10.20
N GLY A 213 -4.55 -6.44 10.85
CA GLY A 213 -5.64 -6.62 11.80
C GLY A 213 -5.19 -7.18 13.16
N SER A 214 -3.87 -7.25 13.43
CA SER A 214 -3.35 -7.81 14.68
C SER A 214 -3.14 -6.73 15.73
N SER A 215 -3.57 -7.02 16.96
CA SER A 215 -3.18 -6.28 18.16
C SER A 215 -2.46 -7.16 19.18
N ASP A 216 -2.21 -8.42 18.84
CA ASP A 216 -1.61 -9.41 19.74
C ASP A 216 -0.08 -9.47 19.58
N GLU A 217 0.39 -9.25 18.35
CA GLU A 217 1.82 -9.22 18.03
C GLU A 217 2.38 -7.80 18.01
N LYS A 218 3.61 -7.64 18.49
CA LYS A 218 4.31 -6.36 18.36
C LYS A 218 4.47 -5.97 16.88
N LEU A 219 4.59 -4.67 16.64
CA LEU A 219 4.81 -4.13 15.31
C LEU A 219 6.11 -4.65 14.67
N PRO A 220 6.07 -5.02 13.38
CA PRO A 220 7.28 -5.34 12.64
C PRO A 220 8.08 -4.06 12.35
N ARG A 221 9.29 -4.22 11.82
CA ARG A 221 10.05 -3.11 11.22
C ARG A 221 9.27 -2.54 10.02
N TYR A 222 9.24 -1.22 9.88
CA TYR A 222 8.76 -0.53 8.68
C TYR A 222 9.92 0.22 7.99
N THR A 223 9.98 0.16 6.66
CA THR A 223 11.04 0.70 5.79
C THR A 223 10.50 1.51 4.61
N GLY A 224 9.35 2.17 4.80
CA GLY A 224 8.69 3.00 3.79
C GLY A 224 7.33 2.50 3.32
N GLN A 225 6.76 1.49 3.99
CA GLN A 225 5.45 0.96 3.61
C GLN A 225 4.35 2.01 3.83
N THR A 226 3.38 2.02 2.92
CA THR A 226 2.14 2.79 3.08
C THR A 226 1.05 1.85 3.55
N ILE A 227 0.44 2.14 4.71
CA ILE A 227 -0.47 1.20 5.37
C ILE A 227 -1.81 1.86 5.71
N THR A 228 -2.87 1.05 5.76
CA THR A 228 -4.14 1.44 6.36
C THR A 228 -4.37 0.68 7.65
N ILE A 229 -4.72 1.38 8.73
CA ILE A 229 -5.13 0.76 10.00
C ILE A 229 -6.56 1.16 10.36
N VAL A 230 -7.25 0.29 11.09
CA VAL A 230 -8.67 0.46 11.46
C VAL A 230 -8.80 0.50 12.98
N LEU A 231 -9.50 1.52 13.51
CA LEU A 231 -9.82 1.58 14.93
C LEU A 231 -10.68 0.37 15.37
N PRO A 232 -10.38 -0.23 16.53
CA PRO A 232 -11.05 -1.43 17.00
C PRO A 232 -12.47 -1.18 17.49
N GLY A 233 -13.29 -2.24 17.54
CA GLY A 233 -14.63 -2.18 18.12
C GLY A 233 -15.50 -1.10 17.47
N ASP A 234 -16.18 -0.29 18.28
CA ASP A 234 -17.00 0.84 17.82
C ASP A 234 -16.29 2.20 17.94
N VAL A 235 -14.99 2.20 18.27
CA VAL A 235 -14.20 3.42 18.45
C VAL A 235 -14.04 4.16 17.12
N THR A 236 -14.23 5.46 17.14
CA THR A 236 -14.04 6.36 15.99
C THR A 236 -12.94 7.39 16.27
N VAL A 237 -12.51 8.10 15.22
CA VAL A 237 -11.57 9.23 15.34
C VAL A 237 -12.12 10.35 16.23
N TYR A 238 -13.43 10.44 16.40
CA TYR A 238 -14.07 11.40 17.31
C TYR A 238 -13.88 11.04 18.79
N ASP A 239 -13.50 9.79 19.08
CA ASP A 239 -13.34 9.26 20.44
C ASP A 239 -11.89 9.29 20.92
N ILE A 240 -10.96 9.86 20.12
CA ILE A 240 -9.52 9.89 20.42
C ILE A 240 -8.92 11.28 20.15
N LYS A 241 -7.86 11.61 20.88
CA LYS A 241 -7.10 12.86 20.72
C LYS A 241 -5.76 12.67 20.01
N TRP A 242 -5.25 11.44 19.96
CA TRP A 242 -3.98 11.11 19.31
C TRP A 242 -3.93 9.65 18.88
N LEU A 243 -3.13 9.39 17.85
CA LEU A 243 -2.66 8.08 17.41
C LEU A 243 -1.14 8.06 17.56
N SER A 244 -0.58 6.96 18.06
CA SER A 244 0.84 6.84 18.40
C SER A 244 1.38 5.45 18.09
N MET A 245 2.68 5.35 17.83
CA MET A 245 3.45 4.11 17.99
C MET A 245 4.01 4.09 19.41
N TRP A 246 3.55 3.13 20.23
CA TRP A 246 3.82 3.12 21.67
C TRP A 246 4.39 1.77 22.11
N CYS A 247 5.43 1.80 22.95
CA CYS A 247 5.91 0.60 23.64
C CYS A 247 5.27 0.48 25.02
N ILE A 248 4.48 -0.57 25.21
CA ILE A 248 3.74 -0.81 26.46
C ILE A 248 4.72 -1.13 27.59
N LEU A 249 5.66 -2.06 27.37
CA LEU A 249 6.66 -2.45 28.36
C LEU A 249 7.45 -1.28 28.95
N PHE A 250 7.89 -0.34 28.11
CA PHE A 250 8.68 0.82 28.54
C PHE A 250 7.86 2.10 28.76
N ARG A 251 6.55 2.06 28.52
CA ARG A 251 5.65 3.23 28.57
C ARG A 251 6.21 4.41 27.77
N ALA A 252 6.73 4.11 26.58
CA ALA A 252 7.47 5.05 25.74
C ALA A 252 6.72 5.32 24.44
N ASN A 253 6.55 6.60 24.11
CA ASN A 253 6.04 7.05 22.83
C ASN A 253 7.18 7.11 21.81
N PHE A 254 7.05 6.38 20.70
CA PHE A 254 8.01 6.37 19.61
C PHE A 254 7.69 7.42 18.54
N GLY A 255 6.44 7.85 18.46
CA GLY A 255 5.96 8.93 17.60
C GLY A 255 4.44 9.01 17.61
N GLU A 256 3.91 10.21 17.42
CA GLU A 256 2.47 10.49 17.50
C GLU A 256 1.98 11.45 16.42
N VAL A 257 0.68 11.42 16.17
CA VAL A 257 -0.11 12.46 15.48
C VAL A 257 -1.31 12.82 16.33
N PHE A 258 -1.69 14.09 16.32
CA PHE A 258 -2.86 14.59 17.05
C PHE A 258 -4.09 14.67 16.16
N ILE A 259 -5.25 14.40 16.77
CA ILE A 259 -6.53 14.42 16.08
C ILE A 259 -7.12 15.83 16.21
N PRO A 260 -7.40 16.53 15.10
CA PRO A 260 -8.05 17.83 15.13
C PRO A 260 -9.44 17.75 15.78
N THR A 261 -9.91 18.84 16.37
CA THR A 261 -11.25 18.88 16.99
C THR A 261 -12.35 19.25 15.98
N ASP A 262 -11.99 19.82 14.84
CA ASP A 262 -12.86 20.28 13.76
C ASP A 262 -13.03 19.23 12.64
N LEU A 263 -13.24 17.96 13.00
CA LEU A 263 -13.36 16.89 12.01
C LEU A 263 -14.72 16.85 11.32
N ASN A 264 -14.69 16.90 9.99
CA ASN A 264 -15.80 16.55 9.11
C ASN A 264 -15.32 15.50 8.11
N VAL A 265 -15.19 14.25 8.57
CA VAL A 265 -14.66 13.12 7.78
C VAL A 265 -15.77 12.14 7.43
N PRO A 266 -15.64 11.36 6.35
CA PRO A 266 -16.65 10.38 5.95
C PRO A 266 -16.97 9.38 7.06
N PRO A 267 -18.21 8.86 7.15
CA PRO A 267 -18.50 7.69 7.96
C PRO A 267 -17.81 6.46 7.37
N MET A 268 -17.54 5.45 8.22
CA MET A 268 -17.18 4.14 7.71
C MET A 268 -18.46 3.46 7.21
N VAL A 269 -18.61 3.45 5.89
CA VAL A 269 -19.63 2.67 5.19
C VAL A 269 -18.96 1.51 4.49
N GLU A 270 -19.62 0.36 4.48
CA GLU A 270 -19.32 -0.63 3.45
C GLU A 270 -19.50 0.08 2.11
N ASP A 271 -18.51 -0.03 1.23
CA ASP A 271 -18.67 0.53 -0.09
C ASP A 271 -19.94 -0.06 -0.68
N VAL A 272 -20.83 0.81 -1.18
CA VAL A 272 -21.70 0.40 -2.28
C VAL A 272 -20.71 -0.16 -3.29
N PRO A 273 -20.81 -1.44 -3.68
CA PRO A 273 -20.18 -1.85 -4.90
C PRO A 273 -20.74 -0.86 -5.91
N VAL A 274 -19.95 0.14 -6.32
CA VAL A 274 -20.23 0.77 -7.61
C VAL A 274 -20.11 -0.45 -8.48
N PRO A 275 -21.24 -1.00 -8.99
CA PRO A 275 -21.10 -2.12 -9.87
C PRO A 275 -20.13 -1.64 -10.96
N PRO A 276 -19.22 -2.47 -11.47
CA PRO A 276 -18.69 -2.19 -12.81
C PRO A 276 -19.91 -1.78 -13.62
N MET A 277 -19.91 -0.55 -14.18
CA MET A 277 -21.12 0.09 -14.73
C MET A 277 -21.96 -1.01 -15.37
N PRO A 278 -23.21 -1.25 -14.93
CA PRO A 278 -23.93 -2.43 -15.39
C PRO A 278 -23.86 -2.40 -16.93
N MET A 279 -23.14 -3.39 -17.51
CA MET A 279 -22.60 -3.46 -18.89
C MET A 279 -21.08 -3.26 -19.14
N MET A 280 -20.16 -3.54 -18.18
CA MET A 280 -18.75 -3.80 -18.51
C MET A 280 -18.47 -5.30 -18.61
N ASN A 281 -17.63 -5.71 -19.57
CA ASN A 281 -16.95 -6.99 -19.51
C ASN A 281 -15.91 -6.96 -18.39
N CYS A 282 -15.61 -8.11 -17.80
CA CYS A 282 -14.56 -8.20 -16.80
C CYS A 282 -13.77 -9.52 -16.84
N GLU A 283 -12.52 -9.47 -16.40
CA GLU A 283 -11.65 -10.63 -16.12
C GLU A 283 -10.86 -10.45 -14.80
N GLU A 284 -10.82 -11.51 -14.00
CA GLU A 284 -9.91 -11.64 -12.86
C GLU A 284 -8.56 -12.18 -13.35
N LEU A 285 -7.58 -11.28 -13.51
CA LEU A 285 -6.26 -11.65 -14.02
C LEU A 285 -5.41 -12.33 -12.94
N HIS A 286 -5.60 -11.91 -11.69
CA HIS A 286 -4.91 -12.42 -10.50
C HIS A 286 -5.74 -12.06 -9.26
N ARG A 287 -5.48 -12.71 -8.12
CA ARG A 287 -6.12 -12.37 -6.83
C ARG A 287 -5.91 -10.90 -6.39
N ASP A 288 -4.91 -10.23 -6.97
CA ASP A 288 -4.51 -8.87 -6.65
C ASP A 288 -4.72 -7.91 -7.84
N MET A 289 -5.25 -8.37 -8.98
CA MET A 289 -5.51 -7.54 -10.16
C MET A 289 -6.68 -8.05 -11.02
N GLN A 290 -7.57 -7.13 -11.37
CA GLN A 290 -8.76 -7.32 -12.18
C GLN A 290 -8.79 -6.23 -13.26
N VAL A 291 -9.34 -6.58 -14.42
CA VAL A 291 -9.63 -5.62 -15.49
C VAL A 291 -11.11 -5.65 -15.83
N SER A 292 -11.71 -4.48 -16.01
CA SER A 292 -13.04 -4.32 -16.58
C SER A 292 -12.96 -3.43 -17.81
N TRP A 293 -13.76 -3.70 -18.84
CA TRP A 293 -13.77 -2.87 -20.05
C TRP A 293 -15.13 -2.80 -20.74
N THR A 294 -15.33 -1.75 -21.52
CA THR A 294 -16.45 -1.60 -22.47
C THR A 294 -15.95 -0.99 -23.77
N LEU A 295 -16.54 -1.40 -24.89
CA LEU A 295 -16.32 -0.74 -26.18
C LEU A 295 -17.28 0.44 -26.33
N ALA A 296 -16.72 1.63 -26.48
CA ALA A 296 -17.44 2.89 -26.66
C ALA A 296 -17.10 3.47 -28.04
N GLY A 297 -17.79 2.98 -29.07
CA GLY A 297 -17.48 3.34 -30.47
C GLY A 297 -16.12 2.78 -30.89
N ASP A 298 -15.18 3.67 -31.26
CA ASP A 298 -13.81 3.32 -31.65
C ASP A 298 -12.81 3.34 -30.47
N ASN A 299 -13.32 3.46 -29.24
CA ASN A 299 -12.51 3.45 -28.02
C ASN A 299 -12.82 2.24 -27.15
N LEU A 300 -11.80 1.82 -26.40
CA LEU A 300 -11.90 0.88 -25.30
C LEU A 300 -11.78 1.66 -23.99
N ASP A 301 -12.87 1.69 -23.22
CA ASP A 301 -12.88 2.21 -21.85
C ASP A 301 -12.46 1.08 -20.91
N VAL A 302 -11.40 1.29 -20.14
CA VAL A 302 -10.79 0.28 -19.26
C VAL A 302 -10.79 0.77 -17.81
N GLU A 303 -11.09 -0.11 -16.86
CA GLU A 303 -10.79 0.04 -15.44
C GLU A 303 -9.82 -1.06 -15.01
N LEU A 304 -8.66 -0.66 -14.48
CA LEU A 304 -7.77 -1.56 -13.75
C LEU A 304 -8.05 -1.41 -12.26
N ALA A 305 -8.34 -2.53 -11.60
CA ALA A 305 -8.53 -2.60 -10.16
C ALA A 305 -7.50 -3.56 -9.58
N GLY A 306 -6.77 -3.12 -8.55
CA GLY A 306 -5.76 -3.98 -7.95
C GLY A 306 -5.39 -3.59 -6.52
N ARG A 307 -4.85 -4.56 -5.80
CA ARG A 307 -4.24 -4.37 -4.48
C ARG A 307 -2.82 -3.85 -4.67
N VAL A 308 -2.74 -2.59 -5.06
CA VAL A 308 -1.50 -1.92 -5.49
C VAL A 308 -1.26 -0.72 -4.58
N GLU A 309 -0.08 -0.69 -3.97
CA GLU A 309 0.36 0.35 -3.03
C GLU A 309 0.79 1.63 -3.79
N ASP A 310 0.91 2.74 -3.06
CA ASP A 310 1.58 3.93 -3.59
C ASP A 310 3.04 3.58 -3.92
N GLY A 311 3.45 3.86 -5.16
CA GLY A 311 4.77 3.46 -5.65
C GLY A 311 4.77 2.17 -6.47
N ASP A 312 3.62 1.50 -6.62
CA ASP A 312 3.44 0.40 -7.58
C ASP A 312 2.53 0.80 -8.76
N TYR A 313 2.68 0.09 -9.87
CA TYR A 313 1.90 0.19 -11.09
C TYR A 313 1.14 -1.10 -11.39
N MET A 314 0.03 -0.96 -12.13
CA MET A 314 -0.64 -2.03 -12.86
C MET A 314 -0.41 -1.84 -14.35
N ALA A 315 0.01 -2.89 -15.06
CA ALA A 315 0.16 -2.86 -16.52
C ALA A 315 -0.83 -3.81 -17.17
N PHE A 316 -1.44 -3.40 -18.28
CA PHE A 316 -2.39 -4.20 -19.04
C PHE A 316 -2.37 -3.83 -20.52
N GLY A 317 -2.34 -4.83 -21.41
CA GLY A 317 -2.50 -4.61 -22.85
C GLY A 317 -2.23 -5.83 -23.71
N ILE A 318 -1.94 -5.61 -24.98
CA ILE A 318 -1.81 -6.66 -26.00
C ILE A 318 -0.41 -7.28 -25.97
N SER A 319 -0.36 -8.61 -25.99
CA SER A 319 0.88 -9.39 -26.06
C SER A 319 1.72 -9.06 -27.28
N GLY A 320 3.04 -9.16 -27.11
CA GLY A 320 3.99 -9.07 -28.22
C GLY A 320 3.85 -10.16 -29.27
N CYS A 321 3.39 -11.35 -28.86
CA CYS A 321 3.20 -12.50 -29.74
C CYS A 321 1.71 -12.79 -29.96
N ASN A 322 1.37 -13.31 -31.14
CA ASN A 322 0.00 -13.65 -31.52
C ASN A 322 -0.40 -15.09 -31.16
N ASP A 323 0.56 -15.93 -30.75
CA ASP A 323 0.38 -17.35 -30.45
C ASP A 323 0.58 -17.69 -28.96
N ARG A 324 1.09 -16.74 -28.17
CA ARG A 324 1.29 -16.85 -26.72
C ARG A 324 1.45 -15.46 -26.09
N VAL A 325 1.45 -15.39 -24.77
CA VAL A 325 1.85 -14.19 -24.03
C VAL A 325 3.37 -13.98 -24.11
N CYS A 326 3.80 -12.82 -24.60
CA CYS A 326 5.20 -12.40 -24.71
C CYS A 326 5.34 -10.97 -24.23
N MET A 327 6.18 -10.72 -23.22
CA MET A 327 6.47 -9.36 -22.76
C MET A 327 7.09 -8.52 -23.89
N VAL A 328 8.17 -9.00 -24.49
CA VAL A 328 8.84 -8.28 -25.59
C VAL A 328 7.91 -8.18 -26.80
N GLY A 329 7.75 -6.97 -27.29
CA GLY A 329 6.83 -6.57 -28.35
C GLY A 329 5.44 -6.20 -27.86
N SER A 330 5.13 -6.29 -26.56
CA SER A 330 3.80 -5.91 -26.06
C SER A 330 3.58 -4.41 -26.16
N ASP A 331 2.31 -4.07 -26.32
CA ASP A 331 1.75 -2.72 -26.26
C ASP A 331 0.81 -2.70 -25.04
N VAL A 332 1.20 -1.95 -24.00
CA VAL A 332 0.52 -1.96 -22.70
C VAL A 332 0.33 -0.57 -22.16
N THR A 333 -0.78 -0.36 -21.47
CA THR A 333 -0.93 0.81 -20.59
C THR A 333 -0.37 0.49 -19.21
N VAL A 334 0.46 1.37 -18.68
CA VAL A 334 0.98 1.33 -17.31
C VAL A 334 0.26 2.38 -16.47
N ALA A 335 -0.45 1.96 -15.42
CA ALA A 335 -1.29 2.81 -14.58
C ALA A 335 -0.85 2.79 -13.11
N TRP A 336 -0.73 3.96 -12.49
CA TRP A 336 -0.30 4.12 -11.08
C TRP A 336 -0.80 5.45 -10.50
N TYR A 337 -0.59 5.65 -9.20
CA TYR A 337 -0.78 6.94 -8.54
C TYR A 337 0.54 7.70 -8.40
N ASP A 338 0.60 8.90 -8.97
CA ASP A 338 1.69 9.87 -8.79
C ASP A 338 1.27 10.89 -7.72
N GLY A 339 1.60 10.57 -6.46
CA GLY A 339 0.98 11.22 -5.31
C GLY A 339 -0.53 10.95 -5.30
N ASP A 340 -1.34 12.00 -5.31
CA ASP A 340 -2.80 11.88 -5.39
C ASP A 340 -3.35 11.90 -6.84
N THR A 341 -2.46 11.93 -7.84
CA THR A 341 -2.85 12.04 -9.26
C THR A 341 -2.81 10.67 -9.94
N PRO A 342 -3.94 10.16 -10.46
CA PRO A 342 -3.92 8.92 -11.23
C PRO A 342 -3.24 9.14 -12.58
N ARG A 343 -2.40 8.18 -12.97
CA ARG A 343 -1.69 8.11 -14.26
C ARG A 343 -2.08 6.82 -14.97
N ALA A 344 -2.17 6.89 -16.29
CA ALA A 344 -2.25 5.76 -17.20
C ALA A 344 -1.51 6.19 -18.46
N VAL A 345 -0.38 5.53 -18.75
CA VAL A 345 0.56 5.95 -19.81
C VAL A 345 0.81 4.78 -20.74
N ASP A 346 0.87 5.05 -22.04
CA ASP A 346 1.08 4.04 -23.08
C ASP A 346 2.56 3.64 -23.21
N TYR A 347 2.81 2.33 -23.30
CA TYR A 347 4.15 1.75 -23.30
C TYR A 347 4.30 0.66 -24.38
N THR A 348 5.37 0.81 -25.17
CA THR A 348 5.94 -0.27 -25.97
C THR A 348 7.07 -0.99 -25.23
N LEU A 349 6.96 -2.31 -25.12
CA LEU A 349 7.94 -3.16 -24.44
C LEU A 349 8.97 -3.74 -25.42
N LYS A 350 10.10 -3.05 -25.68
CA LYS A 350 11.09 -3.51 -26.69
C LYS A 350 12.11 -4.52 -26.15
N ALA A 351 12.35 -4.55 -24.85
CA ALA A 351 13.26 -5.49 -24.20
C ALA A 351 12.89 -5.71 -22.73
N TYR A 352 13.50 -6.70 -22.08
CA TYR A 352 13.31 -6.99 -20.65
C TYR A 352 13.95 -5.96 -19.71
N SER A 353 14.76 -5.04 -20.23
CA SER A 353 15.43 -3.99 -19.45
C SER A 353 14.50 -2.81 -19.19
N GLN A 354 14.77 -2.01 -18.15
CA GLN A 354 14.13 -0.71 -17.97
C GLN A 354 14.40 0.22 -19.17
N CYS A 355 13.59 1.27 -19.32
CA CYS A 355 13.78 2.27 -20.36
C CYS A 355 15.16 2.93 -20.25
N SER A 356 16.01 2.72 -21.24
CA SER A 356 17.30 3.40 -21.39
C SER A 356 17.43 3.91 -22.82
N GLY A 357 17.42 5.23 -22.99
CA GLY A 357 17.30 5.86 -24.30
C GLY A 357 15.96 5.48 -24.95
N THR A 358 16.02 4.71 -26.04
CA THR A 358 14.85 4.28 -26.83
C THR A 358 14.62 2.75 -26.79
N SER A 359 15.29 2.05 -25.87
CA SER A 359 15.22 0.58 -25.72
C SER A 359 14.80 0.19 -24.30
N GLY A 360 14.15 -0.97 -24.16
CA GLY A 360 13.60 -1.46 -22.89
C GLY A 360 12.08 -1.32 -22.79
N VAL A 361 11.59 -1.24 -21.56
CA VAL A 361 10.20 -0.94 -21.18
C VAL A 361 10.01 0.57 -21.13
N CYS A 362 9.60 1.18 -22.24
CA CYS A 362 9.54 2.63 -22.40
C CYS A 362 8.12 3.14 -22.62
N PRO A 363 7.77 4.32 -22.08
CA PRO A 363 6.63 5.09 -22.56
C PRO A 363 6.76 5.39 -24.07
N ASP A 364 5.64 5.43 -24.79
CA ASP A 364 5.65 5.57 -26.25
C ASP A 364 6.22 6.91 -26.72
N ASP A 365 5.98 7.98 -25.98
CA ASP A 365 6.54 9.31 -26.25
C ASP A 365 8.09 9.34 -26.27
N ARG A 366 8.74 8.41 -25.57
CA ARG A 366 10.22 8.27 -25.56
C ARG A 366 10.75 7.48 -26.74
N VAL A 367 9.91 6.73 -27.43
CA VAL A 367 10.31 5.85 -28.55
C VAL A 367 9.73 6.29 -29.90
N GLY A 368 9.13 7.48 -29.95
CA GLY A 368 8.63 8.11 -31.17
C GLY A 368 7.14 7.90 -31.44
N GLY A 369 6.41 7.28 -30.51
CA GLY A 369 4.94 7.18 -30.51
C GLY A 369 4.29 8.29 -29.68
N ALA A 370 3.01 8.14 -29.37
CA ALA A 370 2.24 9.07 -28.55
C ALA A 370 1.54 8.33 -27.42
N ASP A 371 1.38 8.96 -26.26
CA ASP A 371 0.50 8.42 -25.22
C ASP A 371 -0.96 8.57 -25.67
N ASN A 372 -1.66 7.46 -25.90
CA ASN A 372 -3.02 7.47 -26.43
C ASN A 372 -4.11 7.33 -25.36
N ASN A 373 -3.73 7.30 -24.08
CA ASN A 373 -4.67 7.19 -22.98
C ASN A 373 -5.29 8.55 -22.63
N VAL A 374 -6.61 8.60 -22.53
CA VAL A 374 -7.38 9.80 -22.19
C VAL A 374 -8.45 9.51 -21.13
N ASN A 375 -9.14 10.54 -20.63
CA ASN A 375 -10.20 10.42 -19.62
C ASN A 375 -9.76 9.67 -18.35
N ILE A 376 -8.52 9.93 -17.91
CA ILE A 376 -7.92 9.23 -16.78
C ILE A 376 -8.59 9.67 -15.48
N THR A 377 -9.15 8.72 -14.74
CA THR A 377 -9.70 8.95 -13.40
C THR A 377 -9.24 7.85 -12.47
N GLY A 378 -9.19 8.12 -11.18
CA GLY A 378 -8.73 7.15 -10.20
C GLY A 378 -9.46 7.28 -8.88
N ARG A 379 -9.53 6.16 -8.16
CA ARG A 379 -10.07 6.08 -6.82
C ARG A 379 -9.33 4.99 -6.04
N GLN A 380 -8.80 5.34 -4.87
CA GLN A 380 -8.27 4.38 -3.90
C GLN A 380 -9.25 4.17 -2.75
N VAL A 381 -9.71 2.94 -2.53
CA VAL A 381 -10.68 2.63 -1.46
C VAL A 381 -10.38 1.29 -0.83
N ASN A 382 -10.36 1.25 0.50
CA ASN A 382 -10.18 0.01 1.27
C ASN A 382 -8.94 -0.80 0.82
N GLY A 383 -7.88 -0.09 0.45
CA GLY A 383 -6.62 -0.67 -0.03
C GLY A 383 -6.64 -1.21 -1.46
N ILE A 384 -7.68 -0.89 -2.24
CA ILE A 384 -7.77 -1.19 -3.67
C ILE A 384 -7.61 0.09 -4.47
N THR A 385 -6.65 0.09 -5.38
CA THR A 385 -6.42 1.14 -6.37
C THR A 385 -7.24 0.83 -7.61
N ARG A 386 -8.11 1.76 -8.02
CA ARG A 386 -8.87 1.69 -9.28
C ARG A 386 -8.47 2.86 -10.16
N ILE A 387 -8.03 2.58 -11.38
CA ILE A 387 -7.70 3.59 -12.38
C ILE A 387 -8.46 3.28 -13.66
N ARG A 388 -9.17 4.29 -14.17
CA ARG A 388 -9.90 4.24 -15.44
C ARG A 388 -9.18 5.08 -16.47
N TYR A 389 -9.25 4.63 -17.72
CA TYR A 389 -8.78 5.37 -18.89
C TYR A 389 -9.51 4.89 -20.14
N SER A 390 -9.50 5.72 -21.18
CA SER A 390 -10.00 5.40 -22.52
C SER A 390 -8.81 5.35 -23.48
N ARG A 391 -8.76 4.35 -24.35
CA ARG A 391 -7.75 4.23 -25.41
C ARG A 391 -8.42 3.91 -26.76
N PRO A 392 -8.03 4.54 -27.88
CA PRO A 392 -8.49 4.14 -29.21
C PRO A 392 -8.13 2.67 -29.51
N ILE A 393 -9.05 1.91 -30.10
CA ILE A 393 -8.76 0.52 -30.51
C ILE A 393 -7.80 0.44 -31.70
N ASN A 394 -7.67 1.55 -32.45
CA ASN A 394 -6.72 1.71 -33.53
C ASN A 394 -6.26 3.18 -33.57
N THR A 395 -5.00 3.41 -33.26
CA THR A 395 -4.38 4.74 -33.16
C THR A 395 -3.86 5.23 -34.52
N GLY A 396 -3.67 4.31 -35.48
CA GLY A 396 -3.02 4.57 -36.75
C GLY A 396 -1.49 4.57 -36.69
N ASP A 397 -0.89 4.50 -35.49
CA ASP A 397 0.55 4.21 -35.33
C ASP A 397 0.75 2.69 -35.49
N THR A 398 1.74 2.30 -36.29
CA THR A 398 2.07 0.88 -36.55
C THR A 398 3.45 0.51 -36.05
N THR A 399 4.15 1.45 -35.41
CA THR A 399 5.53 1.33 -34.95
C THR A 399 5.65 1.09 -33.46
N THR A 400 4.66 1.53 -32.69
CA THR A 400 4.58 1.40 -31.22
C THR A 400 3.30 0.66 -30.83
N ASP A 401 2.17 1.06 -31.41
CA ASP A 401 0.86 0.50 -31.07
C ASP A 401 0.49 -0.79 -31.82
N LYS A 402 -0.36 -1.58 -31.16
CA LYS A 402 -1.08 -2.72 -31.72
C LYS A 402 -2.56 -2.40 -31.81
N VAL A 403 -3.15 -2.75 -32.96
CA VAL A 403 -4.59 -2.68 -33.16
C VAL A 403 -5.29 -3.70 -32.25
N ILE A 404 -6.26 -3.21 -31.48
CA ILE A 404 -7.19 -4.03 -30.70
C ILE A 404 -8.34 -4.42 -31.64
N ASP A 405 -8.36 -5.64 -32.16
CA ASP A 405 -9.47 -6.15 -32.95
C ASP A 405 -10.56 -6.71 -32.02
N PRO A 406 -11.73 -6.05 -31.90
CA PRO A 406 -12.78 -6.47 -30.97
C PRO A 406 -13.30 -7.89 -31.22
N SER A 407 -13.14 -8.41 -32.44
CA SER A 407 -13.66 -9.72 -32.84
C SER A 407 -12.68 -10.87 -32.58
N GLN A 408 -11.41 -10.57 -32.36
CA GLN A 408 -10.38 -11.58 -32.19
C GLN A 408 -10.19 -11.98 -30.73
N ASN A 409 -9.73 -13.21 -30.51
CA ASN A 409 -9.30 -13.67 -29.19
C ASN A 409 -7.80 -13.42 -29.03
N MET A 410 -7.46 -12.26 -28.45
CA MET A 410 -6.10 -11.72 -28.43
C MET A 410 -5.36 -12.14 -27.15
N TYR A 411 -4.06 -12.42 -27.24
CA TYR A 411 -3.22 -12.68 -26.06
C TYR A 411 -2.93 -11.39 -25.31
N ILE A 412 -2.98 -11.45 -23.98
CA ILE A 412 -2.89 -10.29 -23.09
C ILE A 412 -1.64 -10.37 -22.23
N SER A 413 -0.93 -9.24 -22.13
CA SER A 413 0.16 -9.01 -21.19
C SER A 413 -0.36 -8.19 -20.01
N TRP A 414 -0.06 -8.61 -18.79
CA TRP A 414 -0.35 -7.84 -17.58
C TRP A 414 0.71 -8.06 -16.50
N ALA A 415 0.89 -7.07 -15.63
CA ALA A 415 1.84 -7.13 -14.51
C ALA A 415 1.52 -6.14 -13.38
N ILE A 416 2.07 -6.40 -12.19
CA ILE A 416 2.14 -5.47 -11.05
C ILE A 416 3.61 -5.33 -10.65
N GLY A 417 4.07 -4.10 -10.50
CA GLY A 417 5.46 -3.82 -10.15
C GLY A 417 5.67 -2.42 -9.61
N PRO A 418 6.89 -2.11 -9.13
CA PRO A 418 7.21 -0.79 -8.64
C PRO A 418 7.32 0.22 -9.79
N ILE A 419 6.84 1.43 -9.56
CA ILE A 419 7.15 2.61 -10.38
C ILE A 419 8.36 3.32 -9.75
N ASN A 420 9.38 3.62 -10.55
CA ASN A 420 10.54 4.32 -10.03
C ASN A 420 10.23 5.83 -9.79
N PRO A 421 11.06 6.55 -9.01
CA PRO A 421 10.87 7.99 -8.74
C PRO A 421 10.88 8.89 -9.98
N SER A 422 11.32 8.39 -11.13
CA SER A 422 11.27 9.10 -12.41
C SER A 422 9.99 8.81 -13.22
N GLY A 423 9.02 8.10 -12.63
CA GLY A 423 7.74 7.77 -13.25
C GLY A 423 7.84 6.70 -14.34
N VAL A 424 8.83 5.80 -14.25
CA VAL A 424 9.04 4.73 -15.24
C VAL A 424 8.89 3.36 -14.57
N ALA A 425 8.22 2.44 -15.26
CA ALA A 425 8.02 1.07 -14.80
C ALA A 425 9.34 0.35 -14.50
N ALA A 426 9.45 -0.20 -13.29
CA ALA A 426 10.55 -1.06 -12.88
C ALA A 426 10.20 -2.56 -13.08
N LYS A 427 11.03 -3.48 -12.59
CA LYS A 427 10.74 -4.92 -12.79
C LYS A 427 9.54 -5.33 -11.93
N HIS A 428 8.50 -5.86 -12.57
CA HIS A 428 7.34 -6.43 -11.90
C HIS A 428 7.70 -7.55 -10.91
N HIS A 429 7.03 -7.58 -9.76
CA HIS A 429 7.07 -8.72 -8.84
C HIS A 429 5.93 -9.73 -9.11
N THR A 430 4.84 -9.28 -9.74
CA THR A 430 3.73 -10.13 -10.13
C THR A 430 3.45 -9.93 -11.61
N ARG A 431 3.22 -11.03 -12.34
CA ARG A 431 2.92 -10.99 -13.76
C ARG A 431 2.08 -12.18 -14.16
N VAL A 432 1.60 -12.13 -15.38
CA VAL A 432 1.03 -13.27 -16.09
C VAL A 432 1.94 -14.52 -16.03
N GLU A 433 1.43 -15.59 -15.43
CA GLU A 433 2.07 -16.93 -15.40
C GLU A 433 1.52 -17.83 -16.51
N ASP A 434 0.20 -17.78 -16.74
CA ASP A 434 -0.52 -18.57 -17.72
C ASP A 434 -0.94 -17.76 -18.96
N GLN A 435 -1.46 -18.43 -19.98
CA GLN A 435 -1.93 -17.77 -21.21
C GLN A 435 -3.28 -17.06 -20.98
N VAL A 436 -3.28 -15.74 -20.90
CA VAL A 436 -4.51 -14.93 -20.84
C VAL A 436 -4.92 -14.51 -22.25
N ARG A 437 -6.20 -14.70 -22.58
CA ARG A 437 -6.78 -14.30 -23.86
C ARG A 437 -8.12 -13.60 -23.68
N ILE A 438 -8.32 -12.50 -24.40
CA ILE A 438 -9.54 -11.69 -24.31
C ILE A 438 -10.07 -11.40 -25.72
N THR A 439 -11.39 -11.54 -25.88
CA THR A 439 -12.14 -10.96 -27.00
C THR A 439 -12.87 -9.73 -26.52
N PHE A 440 -12.36 -8.54 -26.85
CA PHE A 440 -12.86 -7.28 -26.28
C PHE A 440 -14.30 -6.97 -26.69
N GLY A 441 -14.73 -7.39 -27.88
CA GLY A 441 -16.09 -7.22 -28.41
C GLY A 441 -17.09 -8.31 -28.07
N ARG A 442 -16.78 -9.18 -27.11
CA ARG A 442 -17.73 -10.19 -26.62
C ARG A 442 -18.93 -9.53 -25.92
N GLN A 443 -20.05 -10.25 -25.87
CA GLN A 443 -21.21 -9.81 -25.11
C GLN A 443 -20.85 -9.61 -23.64
N ALA A 444 -21.27 -8.48 -23.06
CA ALA A 444 -20.97 -8.12 -21.68
C ALA A 444 -21.36 -9.26 -20.73
N SER A 445 -20.41 -9.66 -19.89
CA SER A 445 -20.58 -10.67 -18.87
C SER A 445 -20.04 -10.14 -17.54
N ASP A 446 -20.92 -10.01 -16.55
CA ASP A 446 -20.63 -9.46 -15.23
C ASP A 446 -20.28 -10.57 -14.22
N MET A 447 -19.41 -11.51 -14.62
CA MET A 447 -19.10 -12.72 -13.84
C MET A 447 -17.90 -12.55 -12.88
N CYS A 448 -17.33 -11.36 -12.74
CA CYS A 448 -16.23 -11.16 -11.79
C CYS A 448 -16.76 -10.94 -10.38
N GLU A 449 -16.12 -11.58 -9.41
CA GLU A 449 -16.26 -11.15 -8.03
C GLU A 449 -15.45 -9.86 -7.84
N MET A 450 -15.98 -8.94 -7.04
CA MET A 450 -15.23 -7.72 -6.70
C MET A 450 -13.98 -8.12 -5.91
N ILE A 451 -12.84 -7.46 -6.17
CA ILE A 451 -11.72 -7.52 -5.22
C ILE A 451 -12.19 -6.90 -3.90
N ILE A 452 -12.68 -7.74 -2.99
CA ILE A 452 -13.11 -7.36 -1.65
C ILE A 452 -11.87 -7.29 -0.74
N SER A 453 -11.93 -6.36 0.21
CA SER A 453 -10.86 -5.89 1.08
C SER A 453 -9.87 -6.97 1.54
N ALA A 454 -8.60 -6.73 1.27
CA ALA A 454 -7.44 -7.01 2.11
C ALA A 454 -6.21 -6.65 1.27
N MET A 455 -5.41 -5.67 1.69
CA MET A 455 -4.05 -5.60 1.17
C MET A 455 -3.36 -6.94 1.48
N PRO A 456 -2.58 -7.53 0.56
CA PRO A 456 -1.74 -8.67 0.88
C PRO A 456 -0.90 -8.33 2.11
N ALA A 457 -0.74 -9.26 3.05
CA ALA A 457 0.14 -9.03 4.19
C ALA A 457 1.53 -8.60 3.66
N PRO A 458 2.09 -7.48 4.14
CA PRO A 458 3.40 -7.06 3.69
C PRO A 458 4.41 -8.13 4.05
N VAL A 459 5.33 -8.34 3.14
CA VAL A 459 6.27 -9.44 3.20
C VAL A 459 7.45 -9.01 4.06
N THR A 460 7.75 -9.74 5.14
CA THR A 460 8.89 -9.40 6.01
C THR A 460 10.20 -9.41 5.21
N PRO A 461 10.96 -8.30 5.18
CA PRO A 461 12.27 -8.25 4.54
C PRO A 461 13.18 -9.36 5.09
N TRP A 462 13.97 -10.00 4.24
CA TRP A 462 15.00 -10.86 4.78
C TRP A 462 16.07 -10.03 5.50
N PRO A 463 16.69 -10.55 6.58
CA PRO A 463 17.71 -9.82 7.33
C PRO A 463 18.85 -9.31 6.43
N THR A 464 19.32 -8.09 6.66
CA THR A 464 20.51 -7.57 5.98
C THR A 464 21.71 -8.48 6.28
N ARG A 465 22.52 -8.74 5.26
CA ARG A 465 23.78 -9.49 5.43
C ARG A 465 24.92 -8.51 5.60
N LYS A 466 25.94 -8.93 6.35
CA LYS A 466 27.15 -8.13 6.56
C LYS A 466 28.39 -8.96 6.25
N ILE A 467 29.37 -8.35 5.60
CA ILE A 467 30.71 -8.93 5.44
C ILE A 467 31.70 -7.99 6.12
N LYS A 468 32.47 -8.53 7.08
CA LYS A 468 33.51 -7.78 7.77
C LYS A 468 34.88 -8.00 7.12
N GLY A 469 35.60 -6.90 6.95
CA GLY A 469 36.92 -6.85 6.31
C GLY A 469 38.05 -7.46 7.12
N ASP A 470 37.82 -7.85 8.37
CA ASP A 470 38.76 -8.61 9.21
C ASP A 470 38.81 -10.10 8.82
N GLN A 471 37.72 -10.62 8.27
CA GLN A 471 37.57 -12.01 7.84
C GLN A 471 37.74 -12.17 6.32
N VAL A 472 37.39 -11.15 5.55
CA VAL A 472 37.33 -11.22 4.09
C VAL A 472 37.96 -9.98 3.47
N THR A 473 39.04 -10.18 2.72
CA THR A 473 39.71 -9.09 1.97
C THR A 473 39.49 -9.17 0.46
N ASN A 474 38.91 -10.26 -0.04
CA ASN A 474 38.59 -10.46 -1.46
C ASN A 474 37.07 -10.58 -1.66
N PHE A 475 36.52 -9.75 -2.55
CA PHE A 475 35.10 -9.68 -2.86
C PHE A 475 34.86 -10.05 -4.31
N THR A 476 34.22 -11.17 -4.58
CA THR A 476 33.69 -11.52 -5.91
C THR A 476 32.33 -10.84 -6.09
N VAL A 477 32.25 -9.96 -7.07
CA VAL A 477 31.07 -9.15 -7.41
C VAL A 477 30.43 -9.71 -8.68
N ARG A 478 29.15 -10.07 -8.60
CA ARG A 478 28.35 -10.60 -9.72
C ARG A 478 26.99 -9.92 -9.78
N ILE A 479 26.29 -10.11 -10.88
CA ILE A 479 24.89 -9.71 -11.04
C ILE A 479 23.97 -10.83 -10.57
N GLY A 480 22.79 -10.51 -10.08
CA GLY A 480 21.78 -11.51 -9.73
C GLY A 480 20.43 -10.88 -9.41
N PRO A 481 19.38 -11.68 -9.20
CA PRO A 481 18.05 -11.18 -8.93
C PRO A 481 17.98 -10.45 -7.59
N THR A 482 16.96 -9.62 -7.45
CA THR A 482 16.79 -8.74 -6.31
C THR A 482 16.02 -9.35 -5.15
N GLY A 483 15.57 -10.61 -5.26
CA GLY A 483 14.90 -11.31 -4.16
C GLY A 483 13.45 -10.88 -3.92
N GLY A 484 12.77 -10.37 -4.95
CA GLY A 484 11.35 -9.98 -4.89
C GLY A 484 11.05 -9.00 -3.76
N ARG A 485 9.84 -9.09 -3.19
CA ARG A 485 9.36 -8.18 -2.13
C ARG A 485 10.10 -8.32 -0.80
N ARG A 486 10.94 -9.34 -0.62
CA ARG A 486 11.75 -9.58 0.60
C ARG A 486 13.20 -9.10 0.50
N GLY A 487 13.66 -8.82 -0.72
CA GLY A 487 15.07 -8.58 -1.01
C GLY A 487 15.41 -7.09 -1.09
N PHE A 488 15.99 -6.67 -2.21
CA PHE A 488 16.60 -5.35 -2.41
C PHE A 488 15.68 -4.20 -1.97
N GLU A 489 14.46 -4.12 -2.50
CA GLU A 489 13.56 -2.99 -2.25
C GLU A 489 13.16 -2.90 -0.79
N ALA A 490 12.78 -4.04 -0.21
CA ALA A 490 12.45 -4.16 1.21
C ALA A 490 13.63 -3.83 2.15
N ILE A 491 14.85 -4.20 1.77
CA ILE A 491 16.08 -3.96 2.53
C ILE A 491 16.50 -2.48 2.45
N THR A 492 16.42 -1.90 1.25
CA THR A 492 17.03 -0.61 0.95
C THR A 492 16.06 0.56 1.04
N GLY A 493 14.77 0.32 0.82
CA GLY A 493 13.76 1.34 0.55
C GLY A 493 13.93 2.02 -0.81
N LEU A 494 14.79 1.47 -1.69
CA LEU A 494 15.07 2.01 -3.03
C LEU A 494 14.43 1.12 -4.10
N PRO A 495 13.99 1.70 -5.23
CA PRO A 495 13.40 0.95 -6.33
C PRO A 495 14.43 0.00 -6.96
N SER A 496 13.96 -1.11 -7.54
CA SER A 496 14.85 -2.10 -8.13
C SER A 496 14.67 -2.30 -9.64
N TRP A 497 15.79 -2.53 -10.33
CA TRP A 497 15.84 -2.90 -11.75
C TRP A 497 15.64 -4.40 -11.96
N GLY A 498 15.38 -5.14 -10.89
CA GLY A 498 15.23 -6.58 -10.95
C GLY A 498 16.51 -7.38 -10.98
N ILE A 499 17.64 -6.68 -11.02
CA ILE A 499 18.98 -7.18 -10.76
C ILE A 499 19.66 -6.27 -9.73
N ALA A 500 20.59 -6.84 -8.97
CA ALA A 500 21.44 -6.13 -8.02
C ALA A 500 22.81 -6.83 -7.94
N TYR A 501 23.76 -6.19 -7.27
CA TYR A 501 25.05 -6.81 -7.00
C TYR A 501 24.95 -7.89 -5.91
N TRP A 502 25.62 -9.00 -6.20
CA TRP A 502 25.85 -10.11 -5.29
C TRP A 502 27.34 -10.17 -4.97
N LEU A 503 27.68 -10.04 -3.69
CA LEU A 503 29.06 -10.09 -3.22
C LEU A 503 29.26 -11.37 -2.42
N ASN A 504 30.21 -12.21 -2.85
CA ASN A 504 30.52 -13.49 -2.22
C ASN A 504 29.28 -14.39 -2.00
N GLY A 505 28.33 -14.36 -2.93
CA GLY A 505 27.10 -15.16 -2.88
C GLY A 505 25.99 -14.57 -2.01
N LEU A 506 26.14 -13.34 -1.53
CA LEU A 506 25.12 -12.64 -0.76
C LEU A 506 24.51 -11.50 -1.59
N LEU A 507 23.19 -11.38 -1.57
CA LEU A 507 22.46 -10.24 -2.14
C LEU A 507 22.78 -8.98 -1.33
N ILE A 508 23.37 -7.98 -2.00
CA ILE A 508 23.69 -6.63 -1.48
C ILE A 508 24.11 -6.56 0.02
N PRO A 509 25.17 -7.28 0.46
CA PRO A 509 25.61 -7.22 1.84
C PRO A 509 26.17 -5.84 2.20
N GLU A 510 25.92 -5.38 3.42
CA GLU A 510 26.68 -4.25 3.99
C GLU A 510 28.13 -4.69 4.23
N LEU A 511 29.08 -3.88 3.80
CA LEU A 511 30.50 -4.14 4.06
C LEU A 511 30.95 -3.30 5.27
N GLU A 512 31.76 -3.86 6.15
CA GLU A 512 32.48 -3.12 7.20
C GLU A 512 33.98 -3.24 6.92
N LEU A 513 34.62 -2.16 6.47
CA LEU A 513 36.00 -2.14 5.98
C LEU A 513 36.84 -1.16 6.78
N LYS A 514 38.12 -1.48 7.00
CA LYS A 514 39.02 -0.68 7.84
C LYS A 514 39.89 0.26 7.01
N ARG A 515 40.10 1.50 7.50
CA ARG A 515 41.04 2.45 6.90
C ARG A 515 42.48 1.91 6.90
N GLY A 516 43.21 2.17 5.83
CA GLY A 516 44.59 1.71 5.62
C GLY A 516 44.71 0.22 5.28
N TRP A 517 43.61 -0.52 5.10
CA TRP A 517 43.64 -1.94 4.73
C TRP A 517 43.33 -2.15 3.25
N ASN A 518 44.03 -3.09 2.61
CA ASN A 518 43.88 -3.37 1.19
C ASN A 518 42.76 -4.41 0.96
N TYR A 519 41.76 -4.02 0.17
CA TYR A 519 40.64 -4.87 -0.24
C TYR A 519 40.63 -5.05 -1.75
N THR A 520 40.43 -6.28 -2.23
CA THR A 520 40.38 -6.58 -3.66
C THR A 520 38.95 -6.90 -4.09
N PHE A 521 38.47 -6.25 -5.14
CA PHE A 521 37.19 -6.52 -5.77
C PHE A 521 37.43 -7.20 -7.11
N ILE A 522 36.86 -8.38 -7.29
CA ILE A 522 36.90 -9.18 -8.53
C ILE A 522 35.52 -9.08 -9.16
N VAL A 523 35.41 -8.37 -10.27
CA VAL A 523 34.13 -7.93 -10.84
C VAL A 523 33.81 -8.71 -12.11
N GLU A 524 32.57 -9.21 -12.15
CA GLU A 524 32.00 -9.97 -13.25
C GLU A 524 30.63 -9.39 -13.67
N GLY A 525 30.61 -8.08 -13.97
CA GLY A 525 29.42 -7.28 -14.30
C GLY A 525 29.13 -7.11 -15.80
N GLY A 526 30.02 -7.62 -16.67
CA GLY A 526 29.93 -7.55 -18.13
C GLY A 526 30.73 -6.38 -18.72
N ASP A 527 31.45 -6.65 -19.81
CA ASP A 527 32.55 -5.83 -20.34
C ASP A 527 32.23 -5.15 -21.69
N ASN A 528 31.02 -5.34 -22.21
CA ASN A 528 30.61 -4.78 -23.48
C ASN A 528 29.62 -3.60 -23.33
N PRO A 529 30.07 -2.34 -23.44
CA PRO A 529 29.21 -1.17 -23.34
C PRO A 529 28.17 -1.06 -24.47
N ALA A 530 28.34 -1.80 -25.58
CA ALA A 530 27.36 -1.85 -26.66
C ALA A 530 26.13 -2.71 -26.33
N THR A 531 26.14 -3.43 -25.20
CA THR A 531 24.99 -4.17 -24.65
C THR A 531 24.67 -3.63 -23.25
N PRO A 532 24.02 -2.45 -23.14
CA PRO A 532 23.79 -1.77 -21.86
C PRO A 532 23.11 -2.67 -20.82
N GLU A 533 22.18 -3.52 -21.23
CA GLU A 533 21.45 -4.44 -20.36
C GLU A 533 22.35 -5.46 -19.63
N ARG A 534 23.57 -5.70 -20.14
CA ARG A 534 24.58 -6.61 -19.56
C ARG A 534 25.91 -5.90 -19.28
N TYR A 535 25.91 -4.57 -19.16
CA TYR A 535 27.11 -3.79 -18.88
C TYR A 535 26.95 -3.05 -17.55
N HIS A 536 27.52 -3.64 -16.50
CA HIS A 536 27.37 -3.15 -15.12
C HIS A 536 28.72 -2.95 -14.41
N PRO A 537 29.51 -1.92 -14.79
CA PRO A 537 30.79 -1.68 -14.13
C PRO A 537 30.62 -1.25 -12.69
N PHE A 538 31.42 -1.81 -11.79
CA PHE A 538 31.38 -1.57 -10.35
C PHE A 538 32.30 -0.42 -9.96
N TYR A 539 31.84 0.45 -9.06
CA TYR A 539 32.65 1.54 -8.51
C TYR A 539 32.25 1.85 -7.06
N ILE A 540 33.10 2.58 -6.36
CA ILE A 540 32.88 3.01 -4.96
C ILE A 540 32.74 4.52 -4.93
N THR A 541 31.71 5.02 -4.25
CA THR A 541 31.29 6.43 -4.29
C THR A 541 30.57 6.85 -3.00
N ASP A 542 30.43 8.15 -2.75
CA ASP A 542 29.56 8.67 -1.69
C ASP A 542 28.09 8.84 -2.13
N ASP A 543 27.78 8.62 -3.42
CA ASP A 543 26.41 8.67 -3.94
C ASP A 543 25.61 7.39 -3.55
N PRO A 544 24.50 7.51 -2.80
CA PRO A 544 23.66 6.37 -2.42
C PRO A 544 22.85 5.75 -3.55
N ILE A 545 22.85 6.36 -4.75
CA ILE A 545 22.00 5.96 -5.88
C ILE A 545 22.80 5.19 -6.94
N GLY A 546 24.02 5.63 -7.24
CA GLY A 546 24.82 5.08 -8.33
C GLY A 546 24.44 5.66 -9.69
N GLY A 547 24.79 4.95 -10.78
CA GLY A 547 24.46 5.35 -12.14
C GLY A 547 25.10 6.68 -12.54
N TYR A 548 26.38 6.86 -12.20
CA TYR A 548 27.14 8.08 -12.46
C TYR A 548 26.98 8.63 -13.89
N THR A 549 26.89 7.78 -14.92
CA THR A 549 26.70 8.25 -16.31
C THR A 549 25.40 9.01 -16.52
N GLN A 550 24.35 8.67 -15.77
CA GLN A 550 23.01 9.26 -15.86
C GLN A 550 22.88 10.61 -15.15
N LYS A 551 23.88 10.97 -14.33
CA LYS A 551 23.90 12.22 -13.57
C LYS A 551 24.19 13.42 -14.48
N THR A 552 23.53 14.53 -14.19
CA THR A 552 23.80 15.84 -14.80
C THR A 552 25.21 16.33 -14.45
N PRO A 553 25.77 17.29 -15.21
CA PRO A 553 27.08 17.86 -14.90
C PRO A 553 27.17 18.47 -13.49
N ALA A 554 26.09 19.06 -12.99
CA ALA A 554 26.05 19.66 -11.66
C ALA A 554 26.05 18.60 -10.54
N GLU A 555 25.29 17.52 -10.71
CA GLU A 555 25.29 16.40 -9.77
C GLU A 555 26.66 15.72 -9.71
N LYS A 556 27.31 15.51 -10.88
CA LYS A 556 28.66 14.91 -10.94
C LYS A 556 29.70 15.70 -10.15
N GLN A 557 29.58 17.03 -10.07
CA GLN A 557 30.49 17.87 -9.29
C GLN A 557 30.34 17.69 -7.77
N GLN A 558 29.24 17.11 -7.30
CA GLN A 558 28.96 16.88 -5.89
C GLN A 558 29.27 15.43 -5.45
N ILE A 559 29.67 14.57 -6.39
CA ILE A 559 29.90 13.15 -6.16
C ILE A 559 31.40 12.88 -6.13
N ASN A 560 31.86 12.19 -5.08
CA ASN A 560 33.21 11.67 -5.01
C ASN A 560 33.22 10.19 -5.41
N VAL A 561 34.24 9.83 -6.20
CA VAL A 561 34.52 8.45 -6.59
C VAL A 561 35.81 8.02 -5.92
N PHE A 562 35.77 6.93 -5.17
CA PHE A 562 36.89 6.42 -4.38
C PHE A 562 37.63 5.27 -5.06
N ALA A 563 36.95 4.48 -5.91
CA ALA A 563 37.57 3.38 -6.64
C ALA A 563 36.74 2.90 -7.84
N GLY A 564 37.34 2.09 -8.71
CA GLY A 564 36.67 1.44 -9.86
C GLY A 564 36.63 2.27 -11.15
N VAL A 565 37.35 3.40 -11.19
CA VAL A 565 37.52 4.25 -12.39
C VAL A 565 38.99 4.55 -12.66
N ASP A 566 39.33 4.93 -13.88
CA ASP A 566 40.67 5.40 -14.27
C ASP A 566 40.84 6.92 -14.04
N GLU A 567 42.04 7.44 -14.35
CA GLU A 567 42.38 8.87 -14.24
C GLU A 567 41.49 9.79 -15.11
N ARG A 568 40.79 9.24 -16.10
CA ARG A 568 39.85 9.97 -16.97
C ARG A 568 38.42 9.90 -16.44
N GLY A 569 38.20 9.25 -15.30
CA GLY A 569 36.87 9.01 -14.72
C GLY A 569 36.07 7.95 -15.47
N MET A 570 36.71 7.08 -16.26
CA MET A 570 36.05 5.99 -16.98
C MET A 570 36.09 4.71 -16.16
N PRO A 571 35.01 3.89 -16.18
CA PRO A 571 34.95 2.69 -15.36
C PRO A 571 35.96 1.64 -15.82
N THR A 572 36.70 1.06 -14.87
CA THR A 572 37.74 0.04 -15.13
C THR A 572 37.33 -1.35 -14.67
N ALA A 573 36.31 -1.44 -13.80
CA ALA A 573 35.95 -2.68 -13.13
C ALA A 573 34.62 -3.25 -13.67
N ALA A 574 34.66 -3.86 -14.85
CA ALA A 574 33.48 -4.45 -15.49
C ALA A 574 33.58 -5.99 -15.59
N GLY A 575 34.58 -6.50 -16.32
CA GLY A 575 34.88 -7.92 -16.44
C GLY A 575 33.82 -8.74 -17.18
N ARG A 576 34.04 -10.05 -17.34
CA ARG A 576 33.08 -10.98 -17.97
C ARG A 576 31.72 -10.92 -17.27
N TYR A 577 30.63 -11.17 -18.00
CA TYR A 577 29.30 -11.19 -17.39
C TYR A 577 29.02 -12.52 -16.68
N CYS A 578 28.76 -12.47 -15.36
CA CYS A 578 28.25 -13.58 -14.58
C CYS A 578 26.99 -13.18 -13.81
N GLU A 579 25.95 -14.00 -13.89
CA GLU A 579 24.65 -13.74 -13.28
C GLU A 579 24.14 -14.94 -12.48
N TYR A 580 23.68 -14.71 -11.25
CA TYR A 580 22.82 -15.65 -10.54
C TYR A 580 21.45 -15.66 -11.21
N ASN A 581 20.92 -16.82 -11.56
CA ASN A 581 19.58 -16.98 -12.14
C ASN A 581 18.89 -18.23 -11.61
N ASN A 582 17.57 -18.30 -11.77
CA ASN A 582 16.80 -19.52 -11.55
C ASN A 582 16.16 -19.95 -12.88
N PRO A 583 16.58 -21.09 -13.47
CA PRO A 583 16.00 -21.58 -14.72
C PRO A 583 14.52 -21.93 -14.60
N ASN A 584 14.03 -22.19 -13.39
CA ASN A 584 12.64 -22.53 -13.11
C ASN A 584 11.76 -21.32 -12.74
N GLY A 585 12.28 -20.09 -12.84
CA GLY A 585 11.57 -18.87 -12.46
C GLY A 585 11.91 -18.37 -11.05
N ASP A 586 11.48 -17.16 -10.70
CA ASP A 586 11.82 -16.56 -9.41
C ASP A 586 11.11 -17.28 -8.25
N ALA A 587 11.87 -17.72 -7.25
CA ALA A 587 11.36 -18.42 -6.07
C ALA A 587 11.32 -17.51 -4.82
N SER A 588 11.51 -16.20 -4.99
CA SER A 588 11.60 -15.23 -3.90
C SER A 588 10.35 -15.19 -3.02
N GLU A 589 9.16 -15.25 -3.63
CA GLU A 589 7.88 -15.18 -2.92
C GLU A 589 7.58 -16.44 -2.09
N THR A 590 8.07 -17.61 -2.51
CA THR A 590 7.85 -18.89 -1.81
C THR A 590 8.98 -19.23 -0.83
N SER A 591 10.08 -18.46 -0.83
CA SER A 591 11.22 -18.66 0.07
C SER A 591 11.07 -17.84 1.35
N GLU A 592 10.87 -18.51 2.49
CA GLU A 592 10.75 -17.83 3.79
C GLU A 592 12.08 -17.18 4.19
N THR A 593 13.19 -17.87 3.93
CA THR A 593 14.54 -17.38 4.23
C THR A 593 15.35 -17.12 2.96
N PHE A 594 16.28 -16.16 3.05
CA PHE A 594 17.26 -15.94 1.98
C PHE A 594 18.13 -17.17 1.69
N ALA A 595 18.44 -17.98 2.71
CA ALA A 595 19.25 -19.17 2.51
C ALA A 595 18.54 -20.21 1.63
N GLU A 596 17.23 -20.33 1.76
CA GLU A 596 16.41 -21.16 0.85
C GLU A 596 16.39 -20.56 -0.54
N TYR A 597 16.15 -19.24 -0.65
CA TYR A 597 16.15 -18.55 -1.94
C TYR A 597 17.48 -18.68 -2.69
N ALA A 598 18.61 -18.41 -2.02
CA ALA A 598 19.92 -18.45 -2.65
C ALA A 598 20.27 -19.86 -3.18
N ARG A 599 19.74 -20.92 -2.57
CA ARG A 599 19.93 -22.31 -3.04
C ARG A 599 19.13 -22.62 -4.31
N THR A 600 18.11 -21.85 -4.64
CA THR A 600 17.37 -22.01 -5.90
C THR A 600 18.11 -21.38 -7.09
N LEU A 601 19.18 -20.62 -6.82
CA LEU A 601 19.95 -19.92 -7.84
C LEU A 601 21.17 -20.71 -8.30
N GLN A 602 21.49 -20.57 -9.58
CA GLN A 602 22.73 -21.04 -10.19
C GLN A 602 23.47 -19.86 -10.83
N VAL A 603 24.79 -19.95 -10.97
CA VAL A 603 25.59 -18.92 -11.64
C VAL A 603 25.83 -19.32 -13.09
N ASP A 604 25.40 -18.47 -14.03
CA ASP A 604 25.77 -18.57 -15.45
C ASP A 604 26.81 -17.50 -15.79
N CYS A 605 27.91 -17.90 -16.43
CA CYS A 605 29.03 -17.02 -16.77
C CYS A 605 29.36 -17.11 -18.25
N ARG A 606 29.48 -15.95 -18.90
CA ARG A 606 29.98 -15.87 -20.27
C ARG A 606 31.50 -16.12 -20.31
N PRO A 607 32.03 -16.66 -21.42
CA PRO A 607 33.48 -16.74 -21.61
C PRO A 607 34.13 -15.35 -21.51
N GLY A 608 35.29 -15.27 -20.87
CA GLY A 608 36.00 -14.00 -20.67
C GLY A 608 36.81 -14.01 -19.38
N GLN A 609 37.43 -12.87 -19.05
CA GLN A 609 38.18 -12.66 -17.82
C GLN A 609 37.41 -11.72 -16.87
N SER A 610 37.51 -11.95 -15.57
CA SER A 610 37.05 -10.98 -14.57
C SER A 610 37.92 -9.73 -14.58
N ALA A 611 37.35 -8.58 -14.27
CA ALA A 611 38.12 -7.39 -13.92
C ALA A 611 38.49 -7.43 -12.44
N GLN A 612 39.53 -6.73 -12.03
CA GLN A 612 39.82 -6.56 -10.61
C GLN A 612 40.48 -5.21 -10.32
N PHE A 613 40.23 -4.69 -9.12
CA PHE A 613 40.98 -3.56 -8.57
C PHE A 613 41.15 -3.75 -7.06
N THR A 614 42.18 -3.10 -6.51
CA THR A 614 42.40 -3.01 -5.07
C THR A 614 42.06 -1.61 -4.61
N TRP A 615 41.35 -1.51 -3.49
CA TRP A 615 41.02 -0.26 -2.84
C TRP A 615 41.50 -0.28 -1.39
N THR A 616 42.04 0.85 -0.96
CA THR A 616 42.53 1.09 0.40
C THR A 616 41.80 2.33 0.90
N PRO A 617 40.76 2.18 1.74
CA PRO A 617 40.08 3.34 2.32
C PRO A 617 41.12 4.17 3.09
N ASP A 618 41.18 5.47 2.83
CA ASP A 618 42.14 6.39 3.45
C ASP A 618 41.47 7.28 4.50
N ASP A 619 42.25 8.18 5.10
CA ASP A 619 41.78 9.10 6.13
C ASP A 619 40.74 10.11 5.62
N ASN A 620 40.65 10.31 4.29
CA ASN A 620 39.66 11.20 3.66
C ASN A 620 38.37 10.47 3.28
N THR A 621 38.37 9.14 3.32
CA THR A 621 37.19 8.33 3.00
C THR A 621 36.14 8.51 4.11
N PRO A 622 34.90 8.92 3.80
CA PRO A 622 33.83 9.03 4.80
C PRO A 622 33.52 7.70 5.49
N ASP A 623 32.96 7.76 6.71
CA ASP A 623 32.53 6.55 7.46
C ASP A 623 31.43 5.75 6.74
N LEU A 624 30.72 6.38 5.81
CA LEU A 624 29.72 5.73 4.98
C LEU A 624 29.96 6.11 3.52
N VAL A 625 30.27 5.11 2.72
CA VAL A 625 30.30 5.16 1.26
C VAL A 625 29.46 4.02 0.70
N TYR A 626 29.37 3.91 -0.61
CA TYR A 626 28.54 2.93 -1.31
C TYR A 626 29.34 2.28 -2.42
N TYR A 627 29.07 1.00 -2.66
CA TYR A 627 29.43 0.37 -3.92
C TYR A 627 28.21 0.39 -4.83
N HIS A 628 28.37 0.79 -6.10
CA HIS A 628 27.28 0.87 -7.06
C HIS A 628 27.70 0.51 -8.48
N CYS A 629 26.72 0.48 -9.38
CA CYS A 629 26.95 0.34 -10.80
C CYS A 629 27.18 1.73 -11.38
N PHE A 630 28.22 1.88 -12.20
CA PHE A 630 28.61 3.15 -12.77
C PHE A 630 27.60 3.65 -13.82
N THR A 631 26.94 2.72 -14.51
CA THR A 631 26.00 3.01 -15.62
C THR A 631 24.54 2.97 -15.23
N HIS A 632 24.18 2.21 -14.20
CA HIS A 632 22.80 2.00 -13.76
C HIS A 632 22.62 2.33 -12.28
N GLN A 633 21.49 2.97 -11.95
CA GLN A 633 21.12 3.33 -10.58
C GLN A 633 20.57 2.11 -9.82
N TYR A 634 20.67 2.11 -8.50
CA TYR A 634 20.00 1.15 -7.59
C TYR A 634 20.42 -0.33 -7.74
N LEU A 635 21.70 -0.61 -7.99
CA LEU A 635 22.25 -1.98 -8.01
C LEU A 635 23.09 -2.32 -6.76
N GLY A 636 23.42 -1.31 -5.96
CA GLY A 636 24.47 -1.34 -4.96
C GLY A 636 24.00 -1.17 -3.52
N TRP A 637 24.95 -1.17 -2.57
CA TRP A 637 24.66 -0.93 -1.16
C TRP A 637 25.87 -0.38 -0.38
N LYS A 638 25.76 -0.40 0.94
CA LYS A 638 26.60 0.38 1.86
C LYS A 638 27.93 -0.28 2.17
N ILE A 639 28.93 0.58 2.36
CA ILE A 639 30.21 0.28 2.97
C ILE A 639 30.37 1.20 4.18
N HIS A 640 30.44 0.59 5.36
CA HIS A 640 30.84 1.24 6.60
C HIS A 640 32.36 1.21 6.70
N VAL A 641 32.99 2.38 6.64
CA VAL A 641 34.44 2.52 6.80
C VAL A 641 34.73 2.84 8.26
N VAL A 642 35.60 2.05 8.89
CA VAL A 642 35.93 2.16 10.31
C VAL A 642 37.43 2.35 10.50
N ASP A 643 37.82 3.00 11.59
CA ASP A 643 39.23 3.09 11.98
C ASP A 643 39.70 1.78 12.62
N GLU A 644 38.82 1.13 13.39
CA GLU A 644 39.07 -0.16 14.03
C GLU A 644 37.82 -1.03 13.99
N PHE A 645 38.01 -2.34 13.83
CA PHE A 645 36.90 -3.28 13.96
C PHE A 645 36.45 -3.35 15.41
N THR A 646 35.14 -3.26 15.64
CA THR A 646 34.59 -3.48 16.98
C THR A 646 34.83 -4.93 17.39
N SER A 647 35.71 -5.15 18.38
CA SER A 647 35.82 -6.44 19.03
C SER A 647 34.49 -6.73 19.71
N GLY A 648 33.80 -7.79 19.30
CA GLY A 648 32.61 -8.28 19.98
C GLY A 648 32.96 -8.72 21.41
N ALA A 649 33.05 -7.78 22.33
CA ALA A 649 32.97 -8.08 23.74
C ALA A 649 31.55 -8.58 23.97
N VAL A 650 31.42 -9.89 24.23
CA VAL A 650 30.25 -10.43 24.89
C VAL A 650 30.13 -9.66 26.20
N GLY A 651 29.29 -8.62 26.19
CA GLY A 651 28.87 -7.93 27.39
C GLY A 651 28.03 -8.91 28.19
N VAL A 652 28.69 -9.76 28.95
CA VAL A 652 28.07 -10.34 30.15
C VAL A 652 27.81 -9.14 31.04
N SER A 653 26.60 -8.58 30.94
CA SER A 653 26.08 -7.75 32.00
C SER A 653 26.15 -8.61 33.25
N ALA A 654 27.01 -8.24 34.20
CA ALA A 654 27.01 -8.80 35.53
C ALA A 654 25.69 -8.39 36.21
N GLY A 655 24.61 -9.06 35.84
CA GLY A 655 23.37 -9.08 36.58
C GLY A 655 23.63 -9.84 37.86
N THR A 656 23.54 -9.13 38.97
CA THR A 656 23.60 -9.60 40.34
C THR A 656 22.86 -10.92 40.51
N LEU A 657 23.62 -12.00 40.71
CA LEU A 657 23.10 -13.32 41.05
C LEU A 657 22.72 -13.31 42.53
N THR A 658 21.53 -12.81 42.88
CA THR A 658 20.95 -13.05 44.20
C THR A 658 20.43 -14.48 44.24
N VAL A 659 21.19 -15.34 44.91
CA VAL A 659 20.86 -16.73 45.22
C VAL A 659 19.54 -16.79 46.00
N MET A 660 18.47 -17.28 45.38
CA MET A 660 17.37 -17.92 46.12
C MET A 660 17.79 -19.37 46.41
N GLY A 661 18.09 -19.64 47.68
CA GLY A 661 18.31 -20.99 48.17
C GLY A 661 17.82 -21.09 49.61
N ALA A 662 16.56 -21.48 49.82
CA ALA A 662 16.11 -22.16 51.03
C ALA A 662 14.75 -22.84 50.78
N LEU A 663 14.83 -24.11 50.41
CA LEU A 663 13.74 -25.08 50.54
C LEU A 663 13.34 -25.16 52.01
N ILE A 664 12.04 -24.98 52.26
CA ILE A 664 11.39 -25.11 53.55
C ILE A 664 11.44 -26.59 53.99
N ALA A 665 12.22 -26.87 55.02
CA ALA A 665 12.16 -28.11 55.78
C ALA A 665 10.90 -28.13 56.65
N GLY A 666 10.20 -29.26 56.62
CA GLY A 666 8.89 -29.45 57.25
C GLY A 666 8.91 -29.39 58.78
N ALA A 667 7.85 -28.77 59.30
CA ALA A 667 7.08 -29.14 60.48
C ALA A 667 7.83 -29.71 61.70
N LEU A 668 8.04 -28.84 62.70
CA LEU A 668 8.17 -29.25 64.10
C LEU A 668 6.89 -28.86 64.86
N LEU A 669 6.13 -29.91 65.17
CA LEU A 669 5.36 -30.15 66.38
C LEU A 669 5.40 -29.04 67.45
N LEU A 670 4.21 -28.56 67.84
CA LEU A 670 3.88 -28.19 69.23
C LEU A 670 2.36 -27.96 69.35
N SER A 671 1.64 -28.96 69.85
CA SER A 671 0.48 -28.80 70.74
C SER A 671 0.00 -30.17 71.22
N TYR A 672 0.54 -30.61 72.34
CA TYR A 672 -0.16 -31.46 73.31
C TYR A 672 0.18 -30.88 74.69
N ILE A 673 -0.84 -30.35 75.37
CA ILE A 673 -1.02 -30.31 76.83
C ILE A 673 -2.54 -30.16 77.04
N ASP A 674 -3.11 -31.25 77.59
CA ASP A 674 -4.23 -31.39 78.55
C ASP A 674 -5.49 -30.52 78.33
N VAL A 675 -6.69 -31.08 78.09
CA VAL A 675 -7.55 -31.95 78.93
C VAL A 675 -8.61 -32.61 78.06
#